data_AF-A0AAE0IRF0-F1
#
_entry.id   AF-A0AAE0IRF0-F1
#
_cell.length_a   1.000
_cell.length_b   1.000
_cell.length_c   1.000
_cell.angle_alpha   90.00
_cell.angle_beta   90.00
_cell.angle_gamma   90.00
#
_symmetry.space_group_name_H-M   'P 1'
#
loop_
_entity.id
_entity.type
_entity.pdbx_description
1 polymer ?
#
loop_
_entity_poly.entity_id
_entity_poly.type
_entity_poly.pdbx_seq_one_letter_code
_entity_poly.pdbx_strand_id
1 'polypeptide(L)'
;MAPGVLADEVPNGTSSEPNGEKAVPLTNGHSEVKKEEILTNGEKETATPEVKEPEPEVKDEPKEEKKTDEAVKLEDEKPKDEKPEDQTMKCEMKHLDRKYDEKDEKYFVERKPEGEKPKQKDWWQLFAFCLVRHYDSDGDLDYTRLYVNPQPLRQLLKDVIGNYPGDPIDVDDVQIESPYHSLFHYRKELEAEGLERFAEDPESLAQHKLLIEWIKSHFELDIAAHDKCFAGDVKAIAYDRLWTIFPPNTIVHCKVLNQHRAYRVYNTWYEYGDFPRFYLALDYIDFDGDDIGERRTNMYMPKYTGIQDVTQLTTRPLDLLSDADDLRKQLIARGKKFEELIGQHYMEYNSIALKSGENGYIRFNVSGRVMIDCKTYHRLDSNDSFMVDELPQNKARRINRDGGADEFESHEYDFEPLTDDELILCNAMARGYSFSVKRFVEFRVDLLQPIKWNPDCFDSLVLDPAIKKTVRALVSTHSQKKDSFDDIVKGKGQGLVCVLHGPPGVGKTLTAECVAEYVQRPLYMVSSGDLGCDSSDLDRQLTRIMDMTATWRAVLLIDEADVFLEQRALHDLHRNAMVSVFLRVLEYYSGILFLTTNRVNTFDDAFKSRIHIPIRYTDLTVESRRQIWKNFCAMVPGGVKITERGYDILAEHDLNGRQIKNAIKAAESLSAYDGVKLDLEQLLQVTKIQAMFEKDLTSLSGIDYTAPGQSKKDADSRNMFL
;
A
#
# COMPACT_ATOMS: atom_id res chain seq x y z
N MET A 1 41.23 -18.73 11.85
CA MET A 1 40.48 -18.59 10.58
C MET A 1 39.14 -17.99 10.95
N ALA A 2 38.78 -16.85 10.38
CA ALA A 2 37.59 -16.08 10.77
C ALA A 2 36.71 -15.78 9.53
N PRO A 3 35.38 -15.78 9.66
CA PRO A 3 34.48 -15.22 8.66
C PRO A 3 34.37 -13.70 8.84
N GLY A 4 34.38 -12.95 7.74
CA GLY A 4 34.27 -11.49 7.76
C GLY A 4 32.84 -10.99 7.90
N VAL A 5 32.64 -10.01 8.76
CA VAL A 5 31.44 -9.16 8.82
C VAL A 5 31.78 -7.84 8.15
N LEU A 6 30.89 -7.32 7.30
CA LEU A 6 30.93 -5.94 6.83
C LEU A 6 29.62 -5.27 7.25
N ALA A 7 29.77 -4.07 7.82
CA ALA A 7 28.68 -3.21 8.25
C ALA A 7 28.74 -1.91 7.43
N ASP A 8 27.58 -1.35 7.11
CA ASP A 8 27.48 -0.01 6.55
C ASP A 8 27.40 1.01 7.69
N GLU A 9 28.30 2.00 7.68
CA GLU A 9 28.35 3.08 8.66
C GLU A 9 27.48 4.27 8.24
N VAL A 10 26.75 4.84 9.20
CA VAL A 10 26.21 6.21 9.11
C VAL A 10 27.05 7.08 10.04
N PRO A 11 27.67 8.18 9.59
CA PRO A 11 28.56 8.97 10.41
C PRO A 11 27.78 9.82 11.42
N ASN A 12 28.04 9.61 12.71
CA ASN A 12 27.48 10.38 13.82
C ASN A 12 28.51 11.38 14.35
N GLY A 13 28.12 12.66 14.48
CA GLY A 13 29.01 13.77 14.86
C GLY A 13 28.82 14.30 16.28
N THR A 14 29.24 13.51 17.29
CA THR A 14 29.66 13.92 18.66
C THR A 14 28.78 14.80 19.57
N SER A 15 28.70 14.36 20.83
CA SER A 15 27.95 14.88 21.98
C SER A 15 28.67 15.92 22.85
N SER A 16 27.90 16.66 23.66
CA SER A 16 28.34 17.12 24.99
C SER A 16 27.19 17.10 26.00
N GLU A 17 27.31 16.25 27.04
CA GLU A 17 26.42 16.16 28.21
C GLU A 17 26.80 17.20 29.31
N PRO A 18 26.27 17.14 30.55
CA PRO A 18 24.87 17.42 30.90
C PRO A 18 24.76 18.44 32.06
N ASN A 19 23.55 18.91 32.36
CA ASN A 19 23.13 19.20 33.75
C ASN A 19 21.60 19.34 33.78
N GLY A 20 20.97 18.84 34.85
CA GLY A 20 19.52 18.91 35.01
C GLY A 20 19.11 19.65 36.27
N GLU A 21 17.88 20.16 36.32
CA GLU A 21 17.08 20.22 37.55
C GLU A 21 15.57 20.40 37.26
N LYS A 22 14.77 19.60 37.95
CA LYS A 22 13.43 19.87 38.55
C LYS A 22 12.33 20.64 37.77
N ALA A 23 11.16 19.99 37.70
CA ALA A 23 9.83 20.64 37.64
C ALA A 23 9.54 21.45 38.95
N VAL A 24 8.55 22.33 39.12
CA VAL A 24 7.14 22.36 38.64
C VAL A 24 6.64 23.85 38.43
N PRO A 25 5.35 24.28 38.49
CA PRO A 25 4.68 25.01 37.40
C PRO A 25 4.39 26.51 37.64
N LEU A 26 3.83 27.22 36.63
CA LEU A 26 2.57 28.04 36.67
C LEU A 26 2.47 29.19 35.61
N THR A 27 1.30 29.24 34.96
CA THR A 27 0.47 30.42 34.55
C THR A 27 0.93 31.54 33.59
N ASN A 28 0.05 31.75 32.59
CA ASN A 28 -0.55 33.01 32.10
C ASN A 28 0.25 34.03 31.26
N GLY A 29 -0.27 34.31 30.05
CA GLY A 29 0.01 35.48 29.22
C GLY A 29 -0.85 35.47 27.93
N HIS A 30 -1.83 36.38 27.80
CA HIS A 30 -2.85 36.37 26.74
C HIS A 30 -2.39 36.90 25.37
N SER A 31 -2.98 36.38 24.29
CA SER A 31 -3.65 37.12 23.18
C SER A 31 -4.11 36.10 22.12
N GLU A 32 -5.30 35.52 22.20
CA GLU A 32 -6.59 36.07 21.71
C GLU A 32 -6.59 36.59 20.26
N VAL A 33 -6.86 35.67 19.31
CA VAL A 33 -7.79 35.91 18.20
C VAL A 33 -8.71 34.69 18.08
N LYS A 34 -10.02 34.89 18.20
CA LYS A 34 -11.10 33.94 17.89
C LYS A 34 -11.85 34.50 16.66
N LYS A 35 -12.23 33.66 15.68
CA LYS A 35 -13.54 32.96 15.60
C LYS A 35 -14.73 33.94 15.75
N GLU A 36 -15.79 33.87 14.94
CA GLU A 36 -16.35 32.71 14.22
C GLU A 36 -17.27 33.16 13.07
N GLU A 37 -17.69 32.22 12.23
CA GLU A 37 -18.76 32.40 11.22
C GLU A 37 -20.13 32.61 11.88
N ILE A 38 -21.14 33.07 11.11
CA ILE A 38 -22.49 32.44 11.03
C ILE A 38 -23.35 33.11 9.92
N LEU A 39 -23.61 32.31 8.89
CA LEU A 39 -24.81 32.12 8.06
C LEU A 39 -26.09 33.02 8.19
N THR A 40 -26.72 33.23 7.01
CA THR A 40 -28.18 33.17 6.63
C THR A 40 -29.05 34.41 6.27
N ASN A 41 -29.59 34.34 5.04
CA ASN A 41 -30.97 34.61 4.56
C ASN A 41 -31.48 36.02 4.10
N GLY A 42 -32.30 35.99 3.02
CA GLY A 42 -33.25 37.03 2.55
C GLY A 42 -32.85 37.72 1.23
N GLU A 43 -33.18 37.20 0.03
CA GLU A 43 -34.44 37.37 -0.76
C GLU A 43 -34.91 38.82 -1.10
N LYS A 44 -34.91 39.15 -2.42
CA LYS A 44 -35.86 40.01 -3.20
C LYS A 44 -36.06 41.49 -2.73
N GLU A 45 -36.46 42.49 -3.54
CA GLU A 45 -37.14 42.54 -4.85
C GLU A 45 -36.94 43.93 -5.55
N THR A 46 -37.19 43.96 -6.87
CA THR A 46 -37.51 45.10 -7.80
C THR A 46 -37.60 46.58 -7.34
N ALA A 47 -37.10 47.53 -8.16
CA ALA A 47 -37.90 48.54 -8.95
C ALA A 47 -37.15 49.86 -9.33
N THR A 48 -37.48 50.40 -10.51
CA THR A 48 -37.18 51.75 -11.08
C THR A 48 -38.50 52.60 -11.16
N PRO A 49 -38.60 53.84 -11.74
CA PRO A 49 -37.65 54.89 -12.19
C PRO A 49 -38.07 56.36 -11.77
N GLU A 50 -37.53 57.40 -12.47
CA GLU A 50 -38.11 58.76 -12.77
C GLU A 50 -37.88 59.97 -11.80
N VAL A 51 -37.77 61.29 -12.18
CA VAL A 51 -37.49 62.07 -13.44
C VAL A 51 -37.33 63.61 -13.14
N LYS A 52 -36.70 64.41 -14.06
CA LYS A 52 -36.75 65.90 -14.31
C LYS A 52 -35.90 66.97 -13.54
N GLU A 53 -34.98 67.63 -14.27
CA GLU A 53 -34.92 69.06 -14.76
C GLU A 53 -35.47 70.27 -13.93
N PRO A 54 -35.12 71.57 -14.24
CA PRO A 54 -34.21 72.15 -15.27
C PRO A 54 -33.24 73.33 -14.85
N GLU A 55 -32.36 73.72 -15.79
CA GLU A 55 -31.72 75.02 -16.21
C GLU A 55 -31.85 76.38 -15.41
N PRO A 56 -30.92 77.39 -15.55
CA PRO A 56 -30.68 78.13 -16.83
C PRO A 56 -29.29 78.81 -17.15
N GLU A 57 -29.21 79.31 -18.41
CA GLU A 57 -28.44 80.36 -19.15
C GLU A 57 -27.67 81.51 -18.41
N VAL A 58 -26.76 82.37 -18.97
CA VAL A 58 -25.95 82.59 -20.23
C VAL A 58 -24.96 83.78 -20.02
N LYS A 59 -23.82 83.91 -20.76
CA LYS A 59 -23.27 85.20 -21.33
C LYS A 59 -21.95 85.13 -22.13
N ASP A 60 -21.86 85.99 -23.16
CA ASP A 60 -20.80 86.20 -24.19
C ASP A 60 -20.00 87.53 -23.97
N GLU A 61 -19.02 88.04 -24.75
CA GLU A 61 -18.30 87.66 -26.01
C GLU A 61 -16.81 88.21 -25.91
N PRO A 62 -16.16 88.91 -26.88
CA PRO A 62 -15.52 88.42 -28.12
C PRO A 62 -13.98 88.66 -28.31
N LYS A 63 -13.41 87.86 -29.22
CA LYS A 63 -12.38 88.08 -30.30
C LYS A 63 -11.30 89.18 -30.23
N GLU A 64 -10.10 88.79 -30.71
CA GLU A 64 -9.18 89.62 -31.53
C GLU A 64 -8.59 88.80 -32.72
N GLU A 65 -8.08 89.47 -33.77
CA GLU A 65 -7.64 88.88 -35.05
C GLU A 65 -6.20 89.29 -35.49
N LYS A 66 -5.67 88.55 -36.49
CA LYS A 66 -4.51 88.83 -37.41
C LYS A 66 -3.15 88.25 -36.95
N LYS A 67 -2.29 87.74 -37.85
CA LYS A 67 -2.22 87.86 -39.33
C LYS A 67 -1.58 86.64 -40.02
N THR A 68 -1.63 86.62 -41.35
CA THR A 68 -1.22 85.60 -42.33
C THR A 68 0.30 85.42 -42.52
N ASP A 69 0.71 84.24 -43.02
CA ASP A 69 1.56 84.13 -44.22
C ASP A 69 1.30 82.79 -44.95
N GLU A 70 1.44 82.79 -46.28
CA GLU A 70 1.23 81.64 -47.18
C GLU A 70 2.56 80.94 -47.54
N ALA A 71 2.55 79.62 -47.80
CA ALA A 71 3.23 79.02 -48.97
C ALA A 71 3.11 77.48 -49.07
N VAL A 72 2.54 77.02 -50.19
CA VAL A 72 2.80 75.76 -50.94
C VAL A 72 2.50 74.40 -50.27
N LYS A 73 1.65 73.64 -50.99
CA LYS A 73 1.35 72.22 -50.77
C LYS A 73 2.56 71.30 -51.06
N LEU A 74 2.72 70.25 -50.25
CA LEU A 74 3.08 68.92 -50.73
C LEU A 74 1.97 67.96 -50.29
N GLU A 75 1.39 67.24 -51.25
CA GLU A 75 0.33 66.25 -51.01
C GLU A 75 1.00 64.89 -50.75
N ASP A 76 1.31 64.59 -49.49
CA ASP A 76 1.60 63.22 -49.05
C ASP A 76 0.29 62.54 -48.65
N GLU A 77 -0.14 61.56 -49.46
CA GLU A 77 -1.25 60.69 -49.12
C GLU A 77 -0.93 59.89 -47.86
N LYS A 78 -1.73 60.04 -46.79
CA LYS A 78 -1.70 59.10 -45.67
C LYS A 78 -2.20 57.73 -46.16
N PRO A 79 -1.43 56.64 -46.00
CA PRO A 79 -1.97 55.30 -46.15
C PRO A 79 -3.12 55.12 -45.15
N LYS A 80 -4.18 54.41 -45.56
CA LYS A 80 -5.18 53.92 -44.61
C LYS A 80 -4.58 52.73 -43.88
N ASP A 81 -4.72 52.69 -42.56
CA ASP A 81 -4.35 51.51 -41.77
C ASP A 81 -5.30 50.35 -42.14
N GLU A 82 -4.79 49.37 -42.88
CA GLU A 82 -5.48 48.10 -43.18
C GLU A 82 -5.48 47.19 -41.94
N LYS A 83 -6.49 46.33 -41.81
CA LYS A 83 -6.59 45.41 -40.67
C LYS A 83 -5.54 44.30 -40.78
N PRO A 84 -5.12 43.67 -39.66
CA PRO A 84 -4.21 42.51 -39.71
C PRO A 84 -4.80 41.34 -40.51
N GLU A 85 -6.14 41.24 -40.55
CA GLU A 85 -6.94 40.26 -41.28
C GLU A 85 -6.66 40.25 -42.82
N ASP A 86 -6.18 41.35 -43.39
CA ASP A 86 -5.96 41.51 -44.83
C ASP A 86 -4.49 41.26 -45.28
N GLN A 87 -3.60 40.85 -44.37
CA GLN A 87 -2.16 40.67 -44.65
C GLN A 87 -1.72 39.19 -44.60
N THR A 88 -0.94 38.77 -45.60
CA THR A 88 -0.37 37.41 -45.67
C THR A 88 0.62 37.16 -44.52
N MET A 89 0.49 36.01 -43.84
CA MET A 89 1.37 35.63 -42.73
C MET A 89 2.83 35.47 -43.19
N LYS A 90 3.76 35.97 -42.40
CA LYS A 90 5.20 35.88 -42.67
C LYS A 90 5.77 34.60 -42.06
N CYS A 91 6.41 33.79 -42.89
CA CYS A 91 7.18 32.61 -42.47
C CYS A 91 8.50 33.03 -41.80
N GLU A 92 8.41 33.65 -40.63
CA GLU A 92 9.52 34.16 -39.83
C GLU A 92 9.32 33.87 -38.34
N MET A 93 10.43 33.81 -37.60
CA MET A 93 10.49 33.68 -36.14
C MET A 93 10.77 35.06 -35.51
N LYS A 94 9.87 35.57 -34.69
CA LYS A 94 10.03 36.85 -33.95
C LYS A 94 10.34 36.64 -32.48
N HIS A 95 11.07 37.61 -31.91
CA HIS A 95 11.40 37.65 -30.49
C HIS A 95 10.78 38.90 -29.86
N LEU A 96 9.87 38.68 -28.91
CA LEU A 96 9.02 39.72 -28.33
C LEU A 96 9.15 39.72 -26.79
N ASP A 97 8.90 40.89 -26.20
CA ASP A 97 8.63 41.02 -24.77
C ASP A 97 7.16 41.39 -24.60
N ARG A 98 6.43 40.64 -23.76
CA ARG A 98 5.09 40.99 -23.29
C ARG A 98 5.22 41.71 -21.95
N LYS A 99 4.72 42.94 -21.88
CA LYS A 99 4.78 43.82 -20.70
C LYS A 99 3.41 44.41 -20.38
N TYR A 100 3.29 45.00 -19.20
CA TYR A 100 2.17 45.85 -18.81
C TYR A 100 2.52 47.32 -19.08
N ASP A 101 1.54 48.14 -19.42
CA ASP A 101 1.69 49.59 -19.50
C ASP A 101 1.16 50.30 -18.25
N GLU A 102 1.18 51.64 -18.24
CA GLU A 102 0.75 52.48 -17.10
C GLU A 102 -0.73 52.31 -16.71
N LYS A 103 -1.50 51.48 -17.43
CA LYS A 103 -2.91 51.14 -17.15
C LYS A 103 -3.12 49.67 -16.85
N ASP A 104 -2.04 48.91 -16.61
CA ASP A 104 -2.03 47.45 -16.52
C ASP A 104 -2.53 46.72 -17.80
N GLU A 105 -2.54 47.40 -18.96
CA GLU A 105 -2.89 46.77 -20.23
C GLU A 105 -1.67 46.01 -20.82
N LYS A 106 -1.93 44.79 -21.32
CA LYS A 106 -0.91 43.88 -21.86
C LYS A 106 -0.55 44.27 -23.29
N TYR A 107 0.74 44.49 -23.58
CA TYR A 107 1.22 44.74 -24.95
C TYR A 107 2.50 43.95 -25.28
N PHE A 108 2.74 43.72 -26.57
CA PHE A 108 3.91 43.03 -27.11
C PHE A 108 4.83 44.02 -27.84
N VAL A 109 6.14 43.97 -27.58
CA VAL A 109 7.16 44.81 -28.24
C VAL A 109 8.32 43.97 -28.77
N GLU A 110 8.93 44.35 -29.90
CA GLU A 110 10.09 43.65 -30.45
C GLU A 110 11.34 43.83 -29.56
N ARG A 111 12.13 42.76 -29.40
CA ARG A 111 13.31 42.72 -28.52
C ARG A 111 14.47 43.63 -29.01
N LYS A 112 14.37 44.93 -28.71
CA LYS A 112 15.39 45.98 -28.94
C LYS A 112 15.61 46.80 -27.66
N PRO A 113 16.79 47.44 -27.47
CA PRO A 113 17.10 48.15 -26.22
C PRO A 113 16.19 49.37 -25.97
N GLU A 114 15.68 50.00 -27.02
CA GLU A 114 14.56 50.95 -26.99
C GLU A 114 13.65 50.64 -28.18
N GLY A 115 12.32 50.70 -27.99
CA GLY A 115 11.33 50.36 -29.01
C GLY A 115 10.04 51.16 -28.85
N GLU A 116 9.56 51.74 -29.94
CA GLU A 116 8.25 52.42 -29.98
C GLU A 116 7.12 51.43 -29.64
N LYS A 117 6.06 51.91 -28.97
CA LYS A 117 4.82 51.13 -28.84
C LYS A 117 4.33 50.78 -30.26
N PRO A 118 3.97 49.51 -30.55
CA PRO A 118 3.54 49.11 -31.89
C PRO A 118 2.28 49.89 -32.29
N LYS A 119 2.22 50.32 -33.56
CA LYS A 119 1.13 51.17 -34.08
C LYS A 119 -0.20 50.43 -34.24
N GLN A 120 -0.20 49.10 -34.18
CA GLN A 120 -1.35 48.25 -34.46
C GLN A 120 -1.51 47.17 -33.40
N LYS A 121 -2.76 46.93 -32.98
CA LYS A 121 -3.12 45.82 -32.10
C LYS A 121 -2.93 44.49 -32.84
N ASP A 122 -2.41 43.48 -32.14
CA ASP A 122 -2.27 42.10 -32.64
C ASP A 122 -1.34 41.87 -33.85
N TRP A 123 -0.48 42.85 -34.17
CA TRP A 123 0.58 42.77 -35.20
C TRP A 123 1.50 41.53 -35.11
N TRP A 124 1.61 40.92 -33.94
CA TRP A 124 2.41 39.74 -33.65
C TRP A 124 1.83 38.45 -34.25
N GLN A 125 0.54 38.43 -34.59
CA GLN A 125 -0.13 37.30 -35.26
C GLN A 125 0.27 37.16 -36.73
N LEU A 126 0.87 38.21 -37.32
CA LEU A 126 1.34 38.23 -38.71
C LEU A 126 2.63 37.42 -38.94
N PHE A 127 3.20 36.80 -37.91
CA PHE A 127 4.41 35.97 -37.99
C PHE A 127 4.09 34.54 -37.59
N ALA A 128 4.66 33.56 -38.30
CA ALA A 128 4.41 32.14 -38.05
C ALA A 128 4.78 31.72 -36.60
N PHE A 129 5.88 32.26 -36.05
CA PHE A 129 6.35 31.91 -34.72
C PHE A 129 6.78 33.14 -33.93
N CYS A 130 6.36 33.21 -32.66
CA CYS A 130 6.71 34.29 -31.76
C CYS A 130 7.24 33.73 -30.42
N LEU A 131 8.53 33.91 -30.15
CA LEU A 131 9.15 33.68 -28.85
C LEU A 131 8.92 34.90 -27.96
N VAL A 132 8.05 34.77 -26.97
CA VAL A 132 7.59 35.86 -26.11
C VAL A 132 8.11 35.66 -24.69
N ARG A 133 8.83 36.66 -24.17
CA ARG A 133 9.18 36.77 -22.75
C ARG A 133 8.04 37.45 -22.00
N HIS A 134 7.49 36.79 -20.98
CA HIS A 134 6.41 37.31 -20.15
C HIS A 134 7.02 37.96 -18.91
N TYR A 135 6.76 39.25 -18.75
CA TYR A 135 7.13 40.00 -17.55
C TYR A 135 5.91 40.17 -16.64
N ASP A 136 6.13 40.20 -15.33
CA ASP A 136 5.12 40.55 -14.33
C ASP A 136 4.90 42.08 -14.25
N SER A 137 4.09 42.52 -13.29
CA SER A 137 3.83 43.94 -13.04
C SER A 137 5.01 44.70 -12.44
N ASP A 138 5.90 44.00 -11.74
CA ASP A 138 7.09 44.58 -11.10
C ASP A 138 8.27 44.69 -12.09
N GLY A 139 8.16 44.05 -13.25
CA GLY A 139 9.10 44.10 -14.36
C GLY A 139 10.10 42.95 -14.37
N ASP A 140 9.91 41.95 -13.51
CA ASP A 140 10.72 40.74 -13.47
C ASP A 140 10.24 39.72 -14.52
N LEU A 141 11.17 38.87 -14.99
CA LEU A 141 10.89 37.86 -16.02
C LEU A 141 10.26 36.64 -15.36
N ASP A 142 8.99 36.40 -15.65
CA ASP A 142 8.20 35.27 -15.15
C ASP A 142 8.56 33.98 -15.92
N TYR A 143 8.23 33.93 -17.22
CA TYR A 143 8.54 32.80 -18.10
C TYR A 143 8.70 33.22 -19.57
N THR A 144 9.02 32.27 -20.45
CA THR A 144 9.09 32.49 -21.91
C THR A 144 8.28 31.42 -22.64
N ARG A 145 7.48 31.81 -23.64
CA ARG A 145 6.65 30.91 -24.44
C ARG A 145 6.90 31.06 -25.93
N LEU A 146 6.80 29.95 -26.65
CA LEU A 146 6.67 29.91 -28.10
C LEU A 146 5.19 29.91 -28.46
N TYR A 147 4.75 30.95 -29.16
CA TYR A 147 3.45 31.02 -29.80
C TYR A 147 3.57 30.50 -31.23
N VAL A 148 2.70 29.56 -31.59
CA VAL A 148 2.58 29.01 -32.95
C VAL A 148 1.30 29.57 -33.56
N ASN A 149 1.41 30.38 -34.61
CA ASN A 149 0.26 31.06 -35.22
C ASN A 149 -0.42 30.33 -36.40
N PRO A 150 0.27 29.58 -37.28
CA PRO A 150 -0.37 28.92 -38.41
C PRO A 150 -1.31 27.80 -37.97
N GLN A 151 -2.59 27.93 -38.29
CA GLN A 151 -3.61 26.93 -37.96
C GLN A 151 -3.24 25.49 -38.40
N PRO A 152 -2.68 25.23 -39.60
CA PRO A 152 -2.29 23.87 -40.00
C PRO A 152 -1.24 23.26 -39.07
N LEU A 153 -0.29 24.07 -38.59
CA LEU A 153 0.76 23.63 -37.67
C LEU A 153 0.23 23.47 -36.24
N ARG A 154 -0.75 24.27 -35.81
CA ARG A 154 -1.45 24.06 -34.53
C ARG A 154 -2.15 22.71 -34.50
N GLN A 155 -2.82 22.33 -35.60
CA GLN A 155 -3.45 21.02 -35.72
C GLN A 155 -2.41 19.89 -35.76
N LEU A 156 -1.29 20.05 -36.49
CA LEU A 156 -0.18 19.08 -36.47
C LEU A 156 0.36 18.86 -35.04
N LEU A 157 0.63 19.94 -34.30
CA LEU A 157 1.10 19.86 -32.92
C LEU A 157 0.07 19.16 -32.02
N LYS A 158 -1.23 19.42 -32.23
CA LYS A 158 -2.30 18.75 -31.48
C LYS A 158 -2.35 17.25 -31.77
N ASP A 159 -2.26 16.86 -33.03
CA ASP A 159 -2.40 15.46 -33.44
C ASP A 159 -1.18 14.62 -33.03
N VAL A 160 0.03 15.21 -33.04
CA VAL A 160 1.29 14.51 -32.73
C VAL A 160 1.61 14.52 -31.22
N ILE A 161 1.46 15.66 -30.54
CA ILE A 161 1.80 15.80 -29.11
C ILE A 161 0.60 15.48 -28.21
N GLY A 162 -0.62 15.80 -28.64
CA GLY A 162 -1.87 15.47 -27.94
C GLY A 162 -2.06 16.24 -26.62
N ASN A 163 -1.67 15.59 -25.51
CA ASN A 163 -1.77 16.11 -24.15
C ASN A 163 -0.45 15.87 -23.41
N TYR A 164 0.41 16.89 -23.38
CA TYR A 164 1.69 16.84 -22.68
C TYR A 164 1.54 17.41 -21.27
N PRO A 165 1.88 16.69 -20.19
CA PRO A 165 1.78 17.19 -18.83
C PRO A 165 2.64 18.45 -18.58
N GLY A 166 1.97 19.60 -18.43
CA GLY A 166 2.59 20.93 -18.28
C GLY A 166 2.37 21.85 -19.48
N ASP A 167 2.31 21.28 -20.69
CA ASP A 167 2.10 22.00 -21.97
C ASP A 167 0.94 21.35 -22.76
N PRO A 168 -0.32 21.39 -22.27
CA PRO A 168 -1.45 20.86 -23.02
C PRO A 168 -1.66 21.69 -24.30
N ILE A 169 -1.52 21.06 -25.47
CA ILE A 169 -1.70 21.74 -26.75
C ILE A 169 -3.18 22.10 -26.92
N ASP A 170 -3.51 23.39 -26.95
CA ASP A 170 -4.81 23.91 -27.36
C ASP A 170 -4.73 24.36 -28.83
N VAL A 171 -5.63 23.88 -29.70
CA VAL A 171 -5.63 24.20 -31.14
C VAL A 171 -5.92 25.68 -31.39
N ASP A 172 -6.68 26.32 -30.51
CA ASP A 172 -7.09 27.71 -30.67
C ASP A 172 -5.99 28.70 -30.22
N ASP A 173 -5.10 28.28 -29.33
CA ASP A 173 -3.98 29.09 -28.81
C ASP A 173 -2.78 28.22 -28.37
N VAL A 174 -2.00 27.73 -29.34
CA VAL A 174 -0.80 26.93 -29.05
C VAL A 174 0.31 27.80 -28.48
N GLN A 175 0.46 27.75 -27.16
CA GLN A 175 1.59 28.29 -26.41
C GLN A 175 2.37 27.15 -25.76
N ILE A 176 3.68 27.09 -25.98
CA ILE A 176 4.57 26.08 -25.36
C ILE A 176 5.59 26.80 -24.49
N GLU A 177 5.74 26.40 -23.23
CA GLU A 177 6.60 27.09 -22.26
C GLU A 177 8.04 26.56 -22.27
N SER A 178 9.01 27.47 -22.08
CA SER A 178 10.43 27.14 -21.96
C SER A 178 10.65 26.18 -20.77
N PRO A 179 11.31 25.02 -20.94
CA PRO A 179 12.30 24.73 -21.99
C PRO A 179 11.78 24.03 -23.26
N TYR A 180 10.48 24.06 -23.52
CA TYR A 180 9.82 23.49 -24.71
C TYR A 180 10.01 21.96 -24.86
N HIS A 181 9.96 21.24 -23.73
CA HIS A 181 10.23 19.80 -23.66
C HIS A 181 9.40 18.97 -24.66
N SER A 182 8.12 19.32 -24.84
CA SER A 182 7.20 18.65 -25.78
C SER A 182 7.72 18.67 -27.22
N LEU A 183 8.24 19.82 -27.69
CA LEU A 183 8.85 19.94 -29.03
C LEU A 183 10.12 19.11 -29.17
N PHE A 184 10.92 18.98 -28.11
CA PHE A 184 12.11 18.14 -28.13
C PHE A 184 11.76 16.65 -28.20
N HIS A 185 10.83 16.19 -27.36
CA HIS A 185 10.50 14.76 -27.28
C HIS A 185 9.84 14.25 -28.57
N TYR A 186 8.90 15.01 -29.13
CA TYR A 186 8.15 14.65 -30.35
C TYR A 186 8.83 15.13 -31.66
N ARG A 187 10.09 15.58 -31.61
CA ARG A 187 10.76 16.23 -32.75
C ARG A 187 10.83 15.38 -34.02
N LYS A 188 10.90 14.05 -33.90
CA LYS A 188 11.07 13.13 -35.04
C LYS A 188 9.73 12.84 -35.71
N GLU A 189 8.71 12.66 -34.88
CA GLU A 189 7.31 12.45 -35.22
C GLU A 189 6.76 13.69 -35.92
N LEU A 190 7.01 14.88 -35.36
CA LEU A 190 6.68 16.16 -35.97
C LEU A 190 7.37 16.36 -37.32
N GLU A 191 8.68 16.08 -37.42
CA GLU A 191 9.41 16.20 -38.69
C GLU A 191 8.81 15.30 -39.76
N ALA A 192 8.57 14.01 -39.46
CA ALA A 192 8.00 13.05 -40.40
C ALA A 192 6.57 13.39 -40.83
N GLU A 193 5.65 13.52 -39.87
CA GLU A 193 4.23 13.76 -40.13
C GLU A 193 4.02 15.09 -40.86
N GLY A 194 4.71 16.17 -40.47
CA GLY A 194 4.57 17.47 -41.15
C GLY A 194 5.19 17.51 -42.55
N LEU A 195 6.19 16.68 -42.85
CA LEU A 195 6.72 16.54 -44.21
C LEU A 195 5.75 15.80 -45.15
N GLU A 196 5.03 14.80 -44.63
CA GLU A 196 4.00 14.07 -45.37
C GLU A 196 2.73 14.93 -45.54
N ARG A 197 2.21 15.46 -44.43
CA ARG A 197 0.95 16.21 -44.36
C ARG A 197 0.94 17.51 -45.17
N PHE A 198 2.08 18.20 -45.25
CA PHE A 198 2.20 19.47 -46.01
C PHE A 198 2.89 19.28 -47.38
N ALA A 199 3.03 18.05 -47.89
CA ALA A 199 3.70 17.80 -49.17
C ALA A 199 3.07 18.56 -50.36
N GLU A 200 1.75 18.80 -50.33
CA GLU A 200 1.00 19.53 -51.35
C GLU A 200 0.74 21.01 -51.01
N ASP A 201 1.17 21.50 -49.83
CA ASP A 201 1.04 22.89 -49.39
C ASP A 201 2.43 23.53 -49.16
N PRO A 202 2.96 24.27 -50.16
CA PRO A 202 4.27 24.90 -50.06
C PRO A 202 4.40 25.93 -48.94
N GLU A 203 3.31 26.55 -48.49
CA GLU A 203 3.35 27.58 -47.44
C GLU A 203 3.46 26.94 -46.06
N SER A 204 2.56 26.01 -45.72
CA SER A 204 2.64 25.25 -44.47
C SER A 204 3.93 24.42 -44.40
N LEU A 205 4.42 23.89 -45.53
CA LEU A 205 5.68 23.15 -45.59
C LEU A 205 6.91 24.04 -45.31
N ALA A 206 6.90 25.30 -45.74
CA ALA A 206 7.96 26.26 -45.41
C ALA A 206 7.94 26.62 -43.92
N GLN A 207 6.75 26.87 -43.37
CA GLN A 207 6.55 27.15 -41.94
C GLN A 207 6.96 25.96 -41.06
N HIS A 208 6.62 24.73 -41.47
CA HIS A 208 7.01 23.50 -40.79
C HIS A 208 8.54 23.32 -40.77
N LYS A 209 9.20 23.51 -41.91
CA LYS A 209 10.67 23.46 -41.99
C LYS A 209 11.33 24.49 -41.07
N LEU A 210 10.80 25.71 -41.01
CA LEU A 210 11.29 26.75 -40.09
C LEU A 210 11.18 26.33 -38.61
N LEU A 211 10.08 25.67 -38.22
CA LEU A 211 9.94 25.12 -36.86
C LEU A 211 10.97 24.03 -36.58
N ILE A 212 11.12 23.05 -37.49
CA ILE A 212 12.05 21.94 -37.33
C ILE A 212 13.52 22.41 -37.31
N GLU A 213 13.89 23.37 -38.16
CA GLU A 213 15.22 23.99 -38.15
C GLU A 213 15.48 24.72 -36.82
N TRP A 214 14.49 25.43 -36.29
CA TRP A 214 14.60 26.07 -34.98
C TRP A 214 14.73 25.06 -33.84
N ILE A 215 13.93 23.99 -33.81
CA ILE A 215 14.04 22.91 -32.81
C ILE A 215 15.45 22.29 -32.85
N LYS A 216 15.96 21.99 -34.05
CA LYS A 216 17.31 21.41 -34.23
C LYS A 216 18.41 22.37 -33.77
N SER A 217 18.28 23.67 -34.01
CA SER A 217 19.25 24.68 -33.58
C SER A 217 19.15 25.00 -32.09
N HIS A 218 17.95 25.03 -31.51
CA HIS A 218 17.73 25.36 -30.10
C HIS A 218 18.26 24.25 -29.18
N PHE A 219 18.02 23.00 -29.55
CA PHE A 219 18.40 21.82 -28.78
C PHE A 219 19.65 21.10 -29.32
N GLU A 220 20.51 21.73 -30.12
CA GLU A 220 21.64 21.06 -30.80
C GLU A 220 22.47 20.18 -29.85
N LEU A 221 22.86 20.72 -28.69
CA LEU A 221 23.65 20.02 -27.68
C LEU A 221 22.87 18.91 -26.96
N ASP A 222 21.55 19.10 -26.79
CA ASP A 222 20.68 18.19 -26.05
C ASP A 222 20.27 17.01 -26.94
N ILE A 223 20.04 17.25 -28.24
CA ILE A 223 19.87 16.22 -29.27
C ILE A 223 21.16 15.40 -29.38
N ALA A 224 22.33 16.05 -29.46
CA ALA A 224 23.61 15.36 -29.54
C ALA A 224 23.90 14.50 -28.29
N ALA A 225 23.55 14.98 -27.09
CA ALA A 225 23.69 14.22 -25.84
C ALA A 225 22.69 13.05 -25.76
N HIS A 226 21.42 13.30 -26.11
CA HIS A 226 20.36 12.29 -26.17
C HIS A 226 20.71 11.18 -27.16
N ASP A 227 21.00 11.51 -28.41
CA ASP A 227 21.26 10.52 -29.45
C ASP A 227 22.57 9.76 -29.17
N LYS A 228 23.58 10.40 -28.56
CA LYS A 228 24.76 9.70 -28.05
C LYS A 228 24.42 8.73 -26.92
N CYS A 229 23.52 9.09 -26.00
CA CYS A 229 23.07 8.22 -24.93
C CYS A 229 22.28 7.01 -25.51
N PHE A 230 21.28 7.25 -26.35
CA PHE A 230 20.45 6.18 -26.92
C PHE A 230 21.18 5.28 -27.92
N ALA A 231 22.02 5.83 -28.81
CA ALA A 231 22.70 5.05 -29.86
C ALA A 231 24.11 4.55 -29.48
N GLY A 232 24.80 5.19 -28.53
CA GLY A 232 26.17 4.83 -28.17
C GLY A 232 26.28 3.55 -27.32
N ASP A 233 27.48 2.95 -27.30
CA ASP A 233 27.79 1.78 -26.47
C ASP A 233 27.68 2.07 -24.97
N VAL A 234 27.98 3.31 -24.56
CA VAL A 234 27.90 3.80 -23.18
C VAL A 234 26.67 4.69 -23.04
N LYS A 235 25.64 4.18 -22.36
CA LYS A 235 24.41 4.92 -22.04
C LYS A 235 24.69 5.93 -20.92
N ALA A 236 25.16 7.13 -21.24
CA ALA A 236 25.50 8.14 -20.22
C ALA A 236 24.94 9.53 -20.54
N ILE A 237 24.49 10.24 -19.49
CA ILE A 237 23.84 11.54 -19.60
C ILE A 237 24.32 12.52 -18.51
N ALA A 238 24.34 13.80 -18.83
CA ALA A 238 24.64 14.88 -17.86
C ALA A 238 23.38 15.26 -17.07
N TYR A 239 23.55 15.71 -15.83
CA TYR A 239 22.43 16.00 -14.92
C TYR A 239 21.44 17.04 -15.48
N ASP A 240 21.95 18.08 -16.15
CA ASP A 240 21.18 19.15 -16.80
C ASP A 240 20.35 18.67 -18.02
N ARG A 241 20.54 17.42 -18.45
CA ARG A 241 19.87 16.79 -19.59
C ARG A 241 19.06 15.55 -19.23
N LEU A 242 18.88 15.24 -17.94
CA LEU A 242 18.06 14.10 -17.50
C LEU A 242 16.66 14.12 -18.11
N TRP A 243 16.02 15.29 -18.17
CA TRP A 243 14.70 15.48 -18.80
C TRP A 243 14.61 14.95 -20.25
N THR A 244 15.72 14.94 -21.00
CA THR A 244 15.75 14.42 -22.38
C THR A 244 15.49 12.91 -22.46
N ILE A 245 15.84 12.15 -21.41
CA ILE A 245 15.72 10.68 -21.37
C ILE A 245 14.49 10.20 -20.58
N PHE A 246 13.69 11.11 -20.02
CA PHE A 246 12.45 10.81 -19.30
C PHE A 246 11.22 11.52 -19.89
N PRO A 247 10.89 11.34 -21.19
CA PRO A 247 9.61 11.82 -21.71
C PRO A 247 8.42 11.22 -20.95
N PRO A 248 7.27 11.93 -20.87
CA PRO A 248 6.01 11.35 -20.40
C PRO A 248 5.69 10.01 -21.06
N ASN A 249 5.02 9.13 -20.33
CA ASN A 249 4.73 7.74 -20.65
C ASN A 249 5.93 6.79 -20.76
N THR A 250 7.18 7.25 -20.60
CA THR A 250 8.34 6.36 -20.48
C THR A 250 8.18 5.40 -19.32
N ILE A 251 8.38 4.10 -19.54
CA ILE A 251 8.47 3.11 -18.47
C ILE A 251 9.86 3.21 -17.84
N VAL A 252 9.92 3.53 -16.55
CA VAL A 252 11.16 3.62 -15.78
C VAL A 252 11.27 2.48 -14.78
N HIS A 253 12.48 1.97 -14.59
CA HIS A 253 12.84 0.99 -13.58
C HIS A 253 13.60 1.64 -12.41
N CYS A 254 13.32 1.18 -11.19
CA CYS A 254 14.10 1.49 -10.01
C CYS A 254 14.04 0.33 -8.99
N LYS A 255 14.82 0.41 -7.90
CA LYS A 255 14.71 -0.53 -6.77
C LYS A 255 14.14 0.16 -5.53
N VAL A 256 12.90 -0.20 -5.17
CA VAL A 256 12.27 0.25 -3.92
C VAL A 256 12.30 -0.90 -2.92
N LEU A 257 12.82 -0.67 -1.70
CA LEU A 257 12.94 -1.70 -0.65
C LEU A 257 13.66 -2.98 -1.14
N ASN A 258 14.67 -2.80 -2.01
CA ASN A 258 15.42 -3.83 -2.74
C ASN A 258 14.56 -4.76 -3.63
N GLN A 259 13.41 -4.28 -4.11
CA GLN A 259 12.57 -4.96 -5.10
C GLN A 259 12.55 -4.16 -6.40
N HIS A 260 12.61 -4.86 -7.53
CA HIS A 260 12.49 -4.24 -8.86
C HIS A 260 11.08 -3.67 -9.02
N ARG A 261 10.96 -2.39 -9.30
CA ARG A 261 9.69 -1.70 -9.60
C ARG A 261 9.79 -1.05 -10.96
N ALA A 262 8.67 -0.99 -11.65
CA ALA A 262 8.49 -0.11 -12.79
C ALA A 262 7.36 0.88 -12.54
N TYR A 263 7.47 2.03 -13.18
CA TYR A 263 6.53 3.14 -13.12
C TYR A 263 6.43 3.78 -14.52
N ARG A 264 5.31 4.44 -14.81
CA ARG A 264 5.12 5.27 -16.01
C ARG A 264 5.42 6.72 -15.65
N VAL A 265 6.28 7.39 -16.41
CA VAL A 265 6.57 8.82 -16.17
C VAL A 265 5.33 9.65 -16.49
N TYR A 266 4.85 10.42 -15.51
CA TYR A 266 3.82 11.43 -15.73
C TYR A 266 4.45 12.77 -16.13
N ASN A 267 5.34 13.30 -15.28
CA ASN A 267 6.02 14.57 -15.53
C ASN A 267 7.39 14.61 -14.83
N THR A 268 8.29 15.50 -15.26
CA THR A 268 9.60 15.71 -14.65
C THR A 268 9.96 17.18 -14.55
N TRP A 269 10.62 17.59 -13.47
CA TRP A 269 11.07 18.98 -13.28
C TRP A 269 12.36 19.05 -12.46
N TYR A 270 13.03 20.20 -12.54
CA TYR A 270 14.18 20.52 -11.69
C TYR A 270 13.74 21.40 -10.52
N GLU A 271 14.16 21.03 -9.32
CA GLU A 271 14.12 21.89 -8.14
C GLU A 271 15.49 22.55 -7.96
N TYR A 272 15.48 23.88 -7.82
CA TYR A 272 16.67 24.70 -7.60
C TYR A 272 16.69 25.20 -6.15
N GLY A 273 17.87 25.25 -5.53
CA GLY A 273 18.04 25.62 -4.12
C GLY A 273 19.33 25.02 -3.55
N ASP A 274 19.43 24.93 -2.23
CA ASP A 274 20.62 24.38 -1.53
C ASP A 274 20.88 22.91 -1.85
N PHE A 275 19.83 22.14 -2.17
CA PHE A 275 19.92 20.73 -2.53
C PHE A 275 19.21 20.47 -3.87
N PRO A 276 19.80 20.87 -5.02
CA PRO A 276 19.14 20.72 -6.32
C PRO A 276 18.84 19.26 -6.66
N ARG A 277 17.64 19.03 -7.17
CA ARG A 277 17.10 17.69 -7.47
C ARG A 277 16.35 17.69 -8.78
N PHE A 278 16.40 16.56 -9.49
CA PHE A 278 15.54 16.28 -10.62
C PHE A 278 14.45 15.33 -10.15
N TYR A 279 13.20 15.78 -10.17
CA TYR A 279 12.04 15.01 -9.74
C TYR A 279 11.35 14.35 -10.92
N LEU A 280 10.78 13.17 -10.66
CA LEU A 280 9.85 12.49 -11.54
C LEU A 280 8.56 12.24 -10.77
N ALA A 281 7.44 12.72 -11.30
CA ALA A 281 6.11 12.24 -10.96
C ALA A 281 5.87 10.94 -11.75
N LEU A 282 5.52 9.87 -11.03
CA LEU A 282 5.54 8.50 -11.50
C LEU A 282 4.22 7.80 -11.17
N ASP A 283 3.54 7.30 -12.20
CA ASP A 283 2.30 6.55 -12.08
C ASP A 283 2.58 5.04 -11.98
N TYR A 284 1.79 4.35 -11.17
CA TYR A 284 1.81 2.89 -10.99
C TYR A 284 0.41 2.37 -10.67
N ILE A 285 0.20 1.07 -10.83
CA ILE A 285 -1.11 0.45 -10.54
C ILE A 285 -1.13 -0.14 -9.14
N ASP A 286 -2.23 0.10 -8.43
CA ASP A 286 -2.51 -0.42 -7.10
C ASP A 286 -3.99 -0.80 -6.97
N PHE A 287 -4.36 -1.41 -5.84
CA PHE A 287 -5.72 -1.81 -5.51
C PHE A 287 -6.09 -1.25 -4.13
N ASP A 288 -7.19 -0.51 -4.01
CA ASP A 288 -7.60 0.13 -2.74
C ASP A 288 -8.57 -0.70 -1.88
N GLY A 289 -8.93 -1.91 -2.31
CA GLY A 289 -9.91 -2.75 -1.62
C GLY A 289 -11.29 -2.75 -2.26
N ASP A 290 -11.58 -1.76 -3.12
CA ASP A 290 -12.83 -1.65 -3.88
C ASP A 290 -12.56 -1.65 -5.39
N ASP A 291 -11.62 -0.83 -5.86
CA ASP A 291 -11.27 -0.70 -7.28
C ASP A 291 -9.75 -0.83 -7.54
N ILE A 292 -9.40 -1.20 -8.77
CA ILE A 292 -8.02 -1.22 -9.28
C ILE A 292 -7.79 0.00 -10.18
N GLY A 293 -6.65 0.68 -9.97
CA GLY A 293 -6.43 1.98 -10.60
C GLY A 293 -5.01 2.50 -10.47
N GLU A 294 -4.80 3.67 -11.08
CA GLU A 294 -3.52 4.37 -11.05
C GLU A 294 -3.31 5.08 -9.71
N ARG A 295 -2.05 5.20 -9.32
CA ARG A 295 -1.58 6.01 -8.20
C ARG A 295 -0.30 6.71 -8.60
N ARG A 296 -0.16 7.96 -8.15
CA ARG A 296 1.04 8.77 -8.36
C ARG A 296 1.97 8.71 -7.15
N THR A 297 3.27 8.69 -7.42
CA THR A 297 4.34 8.90 -6.42
C THR A 297 5.41 9.82 -7.01
N ASN A 298 6.20 10.45 -6.15
CA ASN A 298 7.33 11.27 -6.58
C ASN A 298 8.64 10.59 -6.21
N MET A 299 9.58 10.53 -7.16
CA MET A 299 10.97 10.13 -6.93
C MET A 299 11.90 11.26 -7.34
N TYR A 300 13.14 11.26 -6.86
CA TYR A 300 14.13 12.27 -7.24
C TYR A 300 15.54 11.71 -7.40
N MET A 301 16.34 12.42 -8.20
CA MET A 301 17.78 12.24 -8.33
C MET A 301 18.50 13.49 -7.83
N PRO A 302 19.42 13.37 -6.83
CA PRO A 302 20.28 14.46 -6.43
C PRO A 302 21.19 14.94 -7.58
N LYS A 303 21.55 16.22 -7.57
CA LYS A 303 22.52 16.77 -8.53
C LYS A 303 23.88 16.08 -8.46
N TYR A 304 24.32 15.57 -9.61
CA TYR A 304 25.68 15.06 -9.85
C TYR A 304 26.44 15.96 -10.83
N THR A 305 27.75 15.73 -10.96
CA THR A 305 28.65 16.48 -11.85
C THR A 305 29.15 15.62 -13.00
N GLY A 306 29.38 16.25 -14.16
CA GLY A 306 29.80 15.53 -15.37
C GLY A 306 28.68 14.68 -15.99
N ILE A 307 29.08 13.58 -16.63
CA ILE A 307 28.17 12.56 -17.19
C ILE A 307 28.16 11.33 -16.28
N GLN A 308 26.98 10.73 -16.12
CA GLN A 308 26.80 9.49 -15.35
C GLN A 308 26.14 8.44 -16.23
N ASP A 309 26.56 7.18 -16.05
CA ASP A 309 25.98 6.03 -16.74
C ASP A 309 24.54 5.79 -16.23
N VAL A 310 23.59 5.55 -17.14
CA VAL A 310 22.17 5.34 -16.86
C VAL A 310 21.95 4.16 -15.91
N THR A 311 22.83 3.14 -15.94
CA THR A 311 22.79 2.01 -15.01
C THR A 311 23.10 2.41 -13.55
N GLN A 312 23.77 3.54 -13.33
CA GLN A 312 24.10 4.06 -12.00
C GLN A 312 23.02 5.02 -11.47
N LEU A 313 22.03 5.40 -12.27
CA LEU A 313 20.91 6.23 -11.81
C LEU A 313 19.98 5.42 -10.90
N THR A 314 19.37 6.10 -9.92
CA THR A 314 18.42 5.50 -8.96
C THR A 314 17.11 5.09 -9.64
N THR A 315 16.68 5.89 -10.62
CA THR A 315 15.54 5.65 -11.51
C THR A 315 16.04 5.80 -12.94
N ARG A 316 15.66 4.89 -13.84
CA ARG A 316 16.27 4.72 -15.16
C ARG A 316 15.19 4.38 -16.19
N PRO A 317 15.25 4.86 -17.45
CA PRO A 317 14.38 4.32 -18.51
C PRO A 317 14.64 2.83 -18.68
N LEU A 318 13.58 2.02 -18.66
CA LEU A 318 13.69 0.56 -18.69
C LEU A 318 14.37 0.06 -19.97
N ASP A 319 14.04 0.67 -21.11
CA ASP A 319 14.53 0.26 -22.43
C ASP A 319 16.00 0.67 -22.70
N LEU A 320 16.63 1.41 -21.79
CA LEU A 320 18.07 1.69 -21.82
C LEU A 320 18.90 0.64 -21.05
N LEU A 321 18.27 -0.38 -20.45
CA LEU A 321 18.94 -1.43 -19.69
C LEU A 321 19.22 -2.66 -20.54
N SER A 322 20.37 -3.28 -20.34
CA SER A 322 20.76 -4.51 -21.06
C SER A 322 19.93 -5.74 -20.66
N ASP A 323 19.29 -5.71 -19.50
CA ASP A 323 18.40 -6.75 -18.95
C ASP A 323 16.90 -6.39 -19.07
N ALA A 324 16.54 -5.39 -19.89
CA ALA A 324 15.18 -4.87 -20.02
C ALA A 324 14.12 -5.95 -20.27
N ASP A 325 14.34 -6.88 -21.20
CA ASP A 325 13.39 -7.94 -21.54
C ASP A 325 13.12 -8.91 -20.38
N ASP A 326 14.15 -9.24 -19.60
CA ASP A 326 14.03 -10.16 -18.47
C ASP A 326 13.40 -9.46 -17.26
N LEU A 327 13.69 -8.16 -17.07
CA LEU A 327 12.98 -7.30 -16.13
C LEU A 327 11.49 -7.17 -16.50
N ARG A 328 11.15 -6.92 -17.77
CA ARG A 328 9.76 -6.87 -18.27
C ARG A 328 9.02 -8.16 -17.95
N LYS A 329 9.60 -9.33 -18.28
CA LYS A 329 9.01 -10.65 -17.95
C LYS A 329 8.80 -10.84 -16.45
N GLN A 330 9.79 -10.49 -15.62
CA GLN A 330 9.68 -10.63 -14.16
C GLN A 330 8.57 -9.73 -13.59
N LEU A 331 8.51 -8.48 -14.03
CA LEU A 331 7.54 -7.49 -13.58
C LEU A 331 6.11 -7.89 -13.99
N ILE A 332 5.90 -8.31 -15.24
CA ILE A 332 4.60 -8.82 -15.74
C ILE A 332 4.17 -10.07 -14.97
N ALA A 333 5.07 -11.01 -14.70
CA ALA A 333 4.77 -12.21 -13.92
C ALA A 333 4.34 -11.87 -12.48
N ARG A 334 4.96 -10.86 -11.84
CA ARG A 334 4.49 -10.35 -10.55
C ARG A 334 3.17 -9.60 -10.68
N GLY A 335 2.95 -8.84 -11.75
CA GLY A 335 1.68 -8.15 -12.02
C GLY A 335 0.50 -9.12 -12.07
N LYS A 336 0.65 -10.25 -12.78
CA LYS A 336 -0.39 -11.30 -12.86
C LYS A 336 -0.67 -11.88 -11.47
N LYS A 337 0.37 -12.10 -10.67
CA LYS A 337 0.23 -12.54 -9.27
C LYS A 337 -0.39 -11.47 -8.34
N PHE A 338 -0.20 -10.18 -8.63
CA PHE A 338 -0.85 -9.09 -7.89
C PHE A 338 -2.34 -9.04 -8.23
N GLU A 339 -2.69 -9.16 -9.51
CA GLU A 339 -4.07 -9.25 -10.00
C GLU A 339 -4.81 -10.48 -9.42
N GLU A 340 -4.18 -11.67 -9.45
CA GLU A 340 -4.68 -12.89 -8.80
C GLU A 340 -4.94 -12.73 -7.29
N LEU A 341 -4.26 -11.79 -6.62
CA LEU A 341 -4.37 -11.54 -5.18
C LEU A 341 -5.41 -10.46 -4.82
N ILE A 342 -6.16 -9.94 -5.79
CA ILE A 342 -7.21 -8.96 -5.54
C ILE A 342 -8.39 -9.61 -4.81
N GLY A 343 -8.94 -8.90 -3.83
CA GLY A 343 -9.95 -9.42 -2.92
C GLY A 343 -9.38 -10.15 -1.71
N GLN A 344 -9.89 -11.34 -1.43
CA GLN A 344 -9.71 -12.05 -0.15
C GLN A 344 -9.03 -13.42 -0.34
N HIS A 345 -7.77 -13.55 0.09
CA HIS A 345 -6.97 -14.76 -0.13
C HIS A 345 -6.27 -15.26 1.14
N TYR A 346 -6.37 -16.57 1.41
CA TYR A 346 -5.59 -17.24 2.45
C TYR A 346 -4.23 -17.69 1.90
N MET A 347 -3.15 -17.04 2.33
CA MET A 347 -1.80 -17.30 1.84
C MET A 347 -0.85 -17.72 2.97
N GLU A 348 0.29 -18.29 2.61
CA GLU A 348 1.43 -18.52 3.49
C GLU A 348 2.54 -17.51 3.17
N TYR A 349 3.20 -16.98 4.20
CA TYR A 349 4.31 -16.05 4.08
C TYR A 349 5.40 -16.37 5.10
N ASN A 350 6.65 -16.46 4.62
CA ASN A 350 7.81 -16.80 5.44
C ASN A 350 8.96 -15.83 5.14
N SER A 351 8.80 -14.55 5.52
CA SER A 351 9.77 -13.49 5.28
C SER A 351 9.50 -12.23 6.12
N ILE A 352 10.20 -11.14 5.83
CA ILE A 352 9.94 -9.82 6.41
C ILE A 352 8.70 -9.21 5.74
N ALA A 353 7.69 -8.89 6.55
CA ALA A 353 6.57 -8.02 6.20
C ALA A 353 6.86 -6.59 6.70
N LEU A 354 6.21 -5.59 6.12
CA LEU A 354 6.45 -4.16 6.37
C LEU A 354 5.19 -3.45 6.85
N LYS A 355 5.33 -2.36 7.59
CA LYS A 355 4.22 -1.45 7.94
C LYS A 355 4.75 -0.02 7.93
N SER A 356 3.94 0.91 7.44
CA SER A 356 4.28 2.34 7.52
C SER A 356 4.35 2.79 9.00
N GLY A 357 5.17 3.78 9.28
CA GLY A 357 5.36 4.36 10.60
C GLY A 357 5.95 5.76 10.49
N GLU A 358 5.92 6.51 11.58
CA GLU A 358 6.26 7.95 11.61
C GLU A 358 7.63 8.27 10.98
N ASN A 359 8.62 7.38 11.17
CA ASN A 359 9.97 7.51 10.65
C ASN A 359 10.31 6.48 9.56
N GLY A 360 9.31 6.01 8.81
CA GLY A 360 9.45 5.02 7.73
C GLY A 360 9.04 3.59 8.13
N TYR A 361 9.53 2.59 7.39
CA TYR A 361 9.01 1.23 7.46
C TYR A 361 9.48 0.44 8.70
N ILE A 362 8.50 -0.01 9.49
CA ILE A 362 8.70 -0.99 10.56
C ILE A 362 8.72 -2.40 9.95
N ARG A 363 9.67 -3.24 10.37
CA ARG A 363 9.86 -4.61 9.86
C ARG A 363 9.33 -5.66 10.84
N PHE A 364 8.54 -6.60 10.34
CA PHE A 364 8.02 -7.73 11.11
C PHE A 364 8.50 -9.05 10.48
N ASN A 365 9.13 -9.92 11.26
CA ASN A 365 9.44 -11.27 10.79
C ASN A 365 8.16 -12.12 10.87
N VAL A 366 7.61 -12.49 9.72
CA VAL A 366 6.36 -13.26 9.61
C VAL A 366 6.69 -14.65 9.07
N SER A 367 6.27 -15.67 9.81
CA SER A 367 6.23 -17.05 9.37
C SER A 367 4.83 -17.61 9.61
N GLY A 368 4.31 -18.37 8.65
CA GLY A 368 3.01 -19.02 8.69
C GLY A 368 1.92 -18.32 7.86
N ARG A 369 0.67 -18.50 8.27
CA ARG A 369 -0.52 -18.06 7.52
C ARG A 369 -0.76 -16.56 7.61
N VAL A 370 -1.24 -15.99 6.52
CA VAL A 370 -1.63 -14.58 6.37
C VAL A 370 -2.95 -14.49 5.57
N MET A 371 -3.71 -13.43 5.82
CA MET A 371 -4.88 -13.05 5.03
C MET A 371 -4.48 -11.89 4.13
N ILE A 372 -4.66 -11.99 2.81
CA ILE A 372 -4.58 -10.83 1.91
C ILE A 372 -6.00 -10.29 1.77
N ASP A 373 -6.17 -9.01 2.12
CA ASP A 373 -7.45 -8.30 2.11
C ASP A 373 -7.19 -6.79 2.32
N CYS A 374 -7.12 -6.04 1.21
CA CYS A 374 -6.90 -4.59 1.26
C CYS A 374 -8.12 -3.82 1.80
N LYS A 375 -9.34 -4.32 1.57
CA LYS A 375 -10.59 -3.69 2.00
C LYS A 375 -10.72 -3.67 3.52
N THR A 376 -10.49 -4.82 4.17
CA THR A 376 -10.52 -4.92 5.63
C THR A 376 -9.31 -4.24 6.27
N TYR A 377 -8.15 -4.22 5.58
CA TYR A 377 -6.99 -3.42 6.00
C TYR A 377 -7.37 -1.93 6.09
N HIS A 378 -7.89 -1.33 5.01
CA HIS A 378 -8.29 0.09 5.01
C HIS A 378 -9.44 0.39 5.99
N ARG A 379 -10.40 -0.53 6.13
CA ARG A 379 -11.53 -0.39 7.08
C ARG A 379 -11.10 -0.39 8.55
N LEU A 380 -10.06 -1.14 8.92
CA LEU A 380 -9.62 -1.32 10.31
C LEU A 380 -8.30 -0.64 10.66
N ASP A 381 -7.67 0.05 9.70
CA ASP A 381 -6.40 0.77 9.83
C ASP A 381 -6.39 1.99 8.88
N SER A 382 -7.41 2.85 9.02
CA SER A 382 -7.75 3.92 8.08
C SER A 382 -6.66 4.96 7.81
N ASN A 383 -5.67 5.09 8.70
CA ASN A 383 -4.55 6.01 8.51
C ASN A 383 -3.63 5.62 7.34
N ASP A 384 -3.61 4.35 6.97
CA ASP A 384 -2.86 3.83 5.82
C ASP A 384 -3.75 3.70 4.57
N SER A 385 -5.03 4.11 4.64
CA SER A 385 -5.95 4.04 3.50
C SER A 385 -5.65 5.05 2.40
N PHE A 386 -5.95 4.66 1.17
CA PHE A 386 -5.79 5.46 -0.04
C PHE A 386 -6.90 5.12 -1.02
N MET A 387 -7.09 5.99 -2.01
CA MET A 387 -7.93 5.75 -3.18
C MET A 387 -7.04 5.56 -4.42
N VAL A 388 -7.58 4.94 -5.47
CA VAL A 388 -6.97 4.89 -6.81
C VAL A 388 -7.73 5.75 -7.81
N ASP A 389 -7.04 6.23 -8.84
CA ASP A 389 -7.66 6.82 -10.02
C ASP A 389 -8.10 5.68 -10.97
N GLU A 390 -9.41 5.48 -11.15
CA GLU A 390 -9.97 4.40 -11.99
C GLU A 390 -9.33 4.34 -13.40
N LEU A 391 -9.00 3.12 -13.87
CA LEU A 391 -8.50 2.90 -15.23
C LEU A 391 -9.54 3.29 -16.32
N PRO A 392 -9.11 3.80 -17.50
CA PRO A 392 -10.02 4.25 -18.56
C PRO A 392 -11.02 3.19 -19.04
N GLN A 393 -10.61 1.93 -19.15
CA GLN A 393 -11.47 0.82 -19.57
C GLN A 393 -12.57 0.50 -18.54
N ASN A 394 -12.24 0.55 -17.24
CA ASN A 394 -13.21 0.34 -16.17
C ASN A 394 -14.25 1.47 -16.12
N LYS A 395 -13.84 2.72 -16.37
CA LYS A 395 -14.75 3.88 -16.52
C LYS A 395 -15.77 3.67 -17.64
N ALA A 396 -15.30 3.29 -18.83
CA ALA A 396 -16.17 3.04 -19.99
C ALA A 396 -17.17 1.90 -19.71
N ARG A 397 -16.73 0.85 -19.01
CA ARG A 397 -17.59 -0.28 -18.64
C ARG A 397 -18.67 0.08 -17.60
N ARG A 398 -18.34 0.89 -16.58
CA ARG A 398 -19.33 1.38 -15.59
C ARG A 398 -20.43 2.22 -16.25
N ILE A 399 -20.08 3.15 -17.13
CA ILE A 399 -21.04 4.02 -17.84
C ILE A 399 -22.05 3.22 -18.68
N ASN A 400 -21.63 2.09 -19.25
CA ASN A 400 -22.50 1.23 -20.07
C ASN A 400 -23.46 0.33 -19.26
N ARG A 401 -23.44 0.38 -17.91
CA ARG A 401 -24.18 -0.55 -17.03
C ARG A 401 -25.37 0.08 -16.28
N ASP A 402 -25.83 1.24 -16.74
CA ASP A 402 -26.93 1.98 -16.11
C ASP A 402 -28.28 1.26 -16.29
N GLY A 403 -28.68 0.43 -15.32
CA GLY A 403 -29.92 -0.34 -15.43
C GLY A 403 -30.12 -1.52 -14.46
N GLY A 404 -29.89 -1.34 -13.16
CA GLY A 404 -30.24 -2.37 -12.17
C GLY A 404 -29.78 -2.07 -10.74
N ALA A 405 -30.69 -1.58 -9.91
CA ALA A 405 -30.57 -1.72 -8.46
C ALA A 405 -31.14 -3.09 -8.03
N ASP A 406 -30.65 -3.61 -6.91
CA ASP A 406 -30.87 -4.96 -6.36
C ASP A 406 -30.28 -6.14 -7.16
N GLU A 407 -29.11 -6.60 -6.72
CA GLU A 407 -28.97 -7.98 -6.21
C GLU A 407 -27.74 -8.11 -5.29
N PHE A 408 -27.91 -8.74 -4.13
CA PHE A 408 -26.89 -8.83 -3.07
C PHE A 408 -26.04 -10.11 -3.23
N GLU A 409 -25.47 -10.34 -4.41
CA GLU A 409 -24.72 -11.56 -4.73
C GLU A 409 -23.24 -11.31 -5.11
N SER A 410 -22.35 -12.03 -4.41
CA SER A 410 -20.89 -12.18 -4.64
C SER A 410 -20.05 -10.91 -4.85
N HIS A 411 -19.10 -10.70 -3.93
CA HIS A 411 -17.93 -9.83 -4.14
C HIS A 411 -16.93 -10.43 -5.15
N GLU A 412 -17.35 -10.67 -6.39
CA GLU A 412 -16.42 -10.76 -7.52
C GLU A 412 -16.13 -9.34 -7.99
N TYR A 413 -14.86 -8.95 -7.95
CA TYR A 413 -14.42 -7.66 -8.43
C TYR A 413 -14.48 -7.65 -9.95
N ASP A 414 -15.39 -6.86 -10.52
CA ASP A 414 -15.76 -6.92 -11.93
C ASP A 414 -15.05 -5.84 -12.76
N PHE A 415 -13.71 -5.82 -12.70
CA PHE A 415 -12.86 -5.01 -13.58
C PHE A 415 -12.40 -5.78 -14.82
N GLU A 416 -11.98 -5.07 -15.87
CA GLU A 416 -11.36 -5.71 -17.03
C GLU A 416 -9.93 -6.18 -16.70
N PRO A 417 -9.48 -7.34 -17.22
CA PRO A 417 -8.11 -7.83 -16.98
C PRO A 417 -7.05 -6.84 -17.47
N LEU A 418 -5.96 -6.71 -16.70
CA LEU A 418 -4.88 -5.80 -17.02
C LEU A 418 -4.09 -6.24 -18.27
N THR A 419 -3.70 -5.27 -19.09
CA THR A 419 -2.79 -5.46 -20.21
C THR A 419 -1.34 -5.68 -19.74
N ASP A 420 -0.46 -6.26 -20.57
CA ASP A 420 0.95 -6.47 -20.17
C ASP A 420 1.69 -5.14 -19.85
N ASP A 421 1.29 -4.01 -20.46
CA ASP A 421 1.80 -2.66 -20.17
C ASP A 421 1.27 -2.06 -18.84
N GLU A 422 0.19 -2.61 -18.29
CA GLU A 422 -0.35 -2.27 -16.99
C GLU A 422 0.20 -3.21 -15.90
N LEU A 423 0.30 -4.50 -16.20
CA LEU A 423 0.84 -5.53 -15.31
C LEU A 423 2.29 -5.24 -14.88
N ILE A 424 3.08 -4.61 -15.76
CA ILE A 424 4.44 -4.17 -15.42
C ILE A 424 4.47 -3.07 -14.34
N LEU A 425 3.40 -2.27 -14.22
CA LEU A 425 3.25 -1.14 -13.30
C LEU A 425 2.69 -1.54 -11.92
N CYS A 426 2.12 -2.75 -11.80
CA CYS A 426 1.52 -3.23 -10.55
C CYS A 426 2.46 -3.14 -9.34
N ASN A 427 1.86 -2.82 -8.19
CA ASN A 427 2.55 -2.76 -6.91
C ASN A 427 3.28 -4.08 -6.58
N ALA A 428 4.44 -3.99 -5.93
CA ALA A 428 5.18 -5.16 -5.46
C ALA A 428 4.72 -5.65 -4.08
N MET A 429 3.84 -4.89 -3.42
CA MET A 429 3.33 -5.15 -2.08
C MET A 429 1.81 -5.39 -2.11
N ALA A 430 1.34 -6.38 -1.34
CA ALA A 430 -0.07 -6.66 -1.09
C ALA A 430 -0.42 -6.41 0.38
N ARG A 431 -1.60 -5.84 0.66
CA ARG A 431 -2.05 -5.49 2.02
C ARG A 431 -2.80 -6.65 2.64
N GLY A 432 -2.54 -6.89 3.92
CA GLY A 432 -3.21 -7.99 4.61
C GLY A 432 -2.91 -8.06 6.10
N TYR A 433 -3.32 -9.16 6.71
CA TYR A 433 -3.19 -9.44 8.13
C TYR A 433 -2.33 -10.67 8.37
N SER A 434 -1.35 -10.57 9.28
CA SER A 434 -0.56 -11.70 9.74
C SER A 434 -1.13 -12.28 11.03
N PHE A 435 -1.55 -13.55 11.01
CA PHE A 435 -2.10 -14.22 12.19
C PHE A 435 -1.04 -14.50 13.28
N SER A 436 0.25 -14.57 12.92
CA SER A 436 1.34 -14.84 13.86
C SER A 436 1.78 -13.60 14.65
N VAL A 437 1.92 -12.44 13.99
CA VAL A 437 2.22 -11.15 14.69
C VAL A 437 0.97 -10.34 15.05
N LYS A 438 -0.22 -10.82 14.66
CA LYS A 438 -1.56 -10.26 14.93
C LYS A 438 -1.73 -8.80 14.51
N ARG A 439 -1.24 -8.45 13.31
CA ARG A 439 -1.25 -7.07 12.79
C ARG A 439 -1.52 -7.02 11.29
N PHE A 440 -2.09 -5.89 10.86
CA PHE A 440 -2.11 -5.46 9.48
C PHE A 440 -0.71 -5.02 9.03
N VAL A 441 -0.24 -5.56 7.92
CA VAL A 441 1.09 -5.35 7.33
C VAL A 441 1.02 -5.50 5.80
N GLU A 442 2.06 -5.03 5.12
CA GLU A 442 2.29 -5.24 3.70
C GLU A 442 3.24 -6.43 3.47
N PHE A 443 2.87 -7.31 2.53
CA PHE A 443 3.61 -8.50 2.14
C PHE A 443 4.16 -8.34 0.73
N ARG A 444 5.37 -8.87 0.48
CA ARG A 444 5.92 -8.91 -0.89
C ARG A 444 5.14 -9.90 -1.74
N VAL A 445 4.57 -9.45 -2.86
CA VAL A 445 3.77 -10.28 -3.78
C VAL A 445 4.55 -11.52 -4.21
N ASP A 446 5.82 -11.36 -4.56
CA ASP A 446 6.70 -12.46 -4.99
C ASP A 446 6.81 -13.60 -3.96
N LEU A 447 6.74 -13.29 -2.65
CA LEU A 447 7.01 -14.23 -1.56
C LEU A 447 5.75 -14.88 -0.94
N LEU A 448 4.55 -14.46 -1.35
CA LEU A 448 3.30 -15.11 -0.95
C LEU A 448 3.16 -16.47 -1.64
N GLN A 449 2.71 -17.50 -0.92
CA GLN A 449 2.52 -18.86 -1.46
C GLN A 449 1.14 -19.41 -1.11
N PRO A 450 0.49 -20.21 -1.99
CA PRO A 450 -0.75 -20.90 -1.64
C PRO A 450 -0.56 -21.85 -0.44
N ILE A 451 -1.51 -21.86 0.49
CA ILE A 451 -1.45 -22.72 1.68
C ILE A 451 -1.59 -24.19 1.28
N LYS A 452 -0.67 -25.04 1.78
CA LYS A 452 -0.79 -26.49 1.70
C LYS A 452 -1.61 -27.02 2.89
N TRP A 453 -2.93 -27.08 2.71
CA TRP A 453 -3.87 -27.59 3.71
C TRP A 453 -3.70 -29.09 3.97
N ASN A 454 -3.90 -29.52 5.22
CA ASN A 454 -3.84 -30.93 5.61
C ASN A 454 -5.21 -31.41 6.16
N PRO A 455 -6.21 -31.71 5.31
CA PRO A 455 -7.56 -32.08 5.76
C PRO A 455 -7.60 -33.40 6.57
N ASP A 456 -6.62 -34.28 6.37
CA ASP A 456 -6.51 -35.59 7.02
C ASP A 456 -5.98 -35.51 8.46
N CYS A 457 -5.50 -34.34 8.92
CA CYS A 457 -5.01 -34.15 10.28
C CYS A 457 -6.04 -34.54 11.36
N PHE A 458 -7.34 -34.38 11.06
CA PHE A 458 -8.44 -34.71 11.96
C PHE A 458 -8.60 -36.23 12.16
N ASP A 459 -8.06 -37.07 11.26
CA ASP A 459 -7.98 -38.52 11.47
C ASP A 459 -6.82 -38.89 12.41
N SER A 460 -5.71 -38.14 12.38
CA SER A 460 -4.57 -38.30 13.30
C SER A 460 -4.87 -37.94 14.76
N LEU A 461 -5.91 -37.14 15.00
CA LEU A 461 -6.36 -36.74 16.33
C LEU A 461 -6.96 -37.94 17.10
N VAL A 462 -6.51 -38.22 18.33
CA VAL A 462 -7.05 -39.33 19.13
C VAL A 462 -8.27 -38.84 19.92
N LEU A 463 -9.46 -39.13 19.37
CA LEU A 463 -10.77 -38.74 19.90
C LEU A 463 -11.80 -39.84 19.59
N ASP A 464 -12.87 -39.88 20.38
CA ASP A 464 -14.02 -40.76 20.14
C ASP A 464 -14.59 -40.57 18.71
N PRO A 465 -14.83 -41.66 17.96
CA PRO A 465 -15.32 -41.57 16.58
C PRO A 465 -16.68 -40.88 16.40
N ALA A 466 -17.59 -40.97 17.38
CA ALA A 466 -18.88 -40.28 17.33
C ALA A 466 -18.72 -38.79 17.60
N ILE A 467 -17.85 -38.39 18.54
CA ILE A 467 -17.48 -36.98 18.73
C ILE A 467 -16.85 -36.42 17.45
N LYS A 468 -15.87 -37.13 16.86
CA LYS A 468 -15.25 -36.76 15.58
C LYS A 468 -16.28 -36.53 14.47
N LYS A 469 -17.20 -37.47 14.29
CA LYS A 469 -18.27 -37.38 13.29
C LYS A 469 -19.18 -36.18 13.54
N THR A 470 -19.52 -35.90 14.79
CA THR A 470 -20.39 -34.79 15.19
C THR A 470 -19.74 -33.44 14.91
N VAL A 471 -18.47 -33.26 15.27
CA VAL A 471 -17.70 -32.04 14.95
C VAL A 471 -17.58 -31.84 13.44
N ARG A 472 -17.17 -32.88 12.69
CA ARG A 472 -17.11 -32.81 11.22
C ARG A 472 -18.46 -32.40 10.61
N ALA A 473 -19.58 -32.96 11.07
CA ALA A 473 -20.91 -32.63 10.57
C ALA A 473 -21.31 -31.17 10.86
N LEU A 474 -21.15 -30.70 12.11
CA LEU A 474 -21.49 -29.33 12.51
C LEU A 474 -20.67 -28.30 11.74
N VAL A 475 -19.34 -28.48 11.71
CA VAL A 475 -18.42 -27.53 11.07
C VAL A 475 -18.60 -27.53 9.55
N SER A 476 -18.79 -28.68 8.90
CA SER A 476 -19.08 -28.73 7.46
C SER A 476 -20.38 -28.00 7.12
N THR A 477 -21.42 -28.20 7.94
CA THR A 477 -22.73 -27.56 7.75
C THR A 477 -22.64 -26.04 7.88
N HIS A 478 -21.94 -25.51 8.89
CA HIS A 478 -21.70 -24.06 9.00
C HIS A 478 -20.71 -23.52 7.94
N SER A 479 -19.82 -24.35 7.40
CA SER A 479 -18.89 -23.92 6.35
C SER A 479 -19.57 -23.77 4.98
N GLN A 480 -20.60 -24.59 4.69
CA GLN A 480 -21.31 -24.65 3.40
C GLN A 480 -22.56 -23.77 3.30
N LYS A 481 -23.16 -23.37 4.43
CA LYS A 481 -24.37 -22.51 4.41
C LYS A 481 -24.04 -21.11 3.88
N LYS A 482 -24.53 -20.78 2.68
CA LYS A 482 -24.70 -19.37 2.24
C LYS A 482 -25.86 -18.71 3.00
N ASP A 483 -26.98 -19.42 3.15
CA ASP A 483 -28.16 -18.99 3.92
C ASP A 483 -28.82 -20.19 4.61
N SER A 484 -29.17 -20.07 5.90
CA SER A 484 -30.20 -20.93 6.51
C SER A 484 -30.72 -20.36 7.82
N PHE A 485 -32.05 -20.38 7.99
CA PHE A 485 -32.78 -20.25 9.27
C PHE A 485 -32.19 -19.24 10.26
N ASP A 486 -32.51 -17.98 10.03
CA ASP A 486 -32.31 -16.92 11.01
C ASP A 486 -33.21 -17.15 12.24
N ASP A 487 -32.75 -16.72 13.42
CA ASP A 487 -33.59 -16.68 14.63
C ASP A 487 -34.71 -15.64 14.45
N ILE A 488 -35.65 -15.56 15.40
CA ILE A 488 -36.75 -14.56 15.40
C ILE A 488 -36.19 -13.12 15.31
N VAL A 489 -34.93 -12.91 15.68
CA VAL A 489 -34.17 -11.67 15.49
C VAL A 489 -33.04 -11.91 14.48
N LYS A 490 -33.03 -11.12 13.39
CA LYS A 490 -32.05 -11.20 12.30
C LYS A 490 -30.60 -11.13 12.81
N GLY A 491 -29.77 -12.09 12.45
CA GLY A 491 -28.34 -12.14 12.78
C GLY A 491 -27.98 -12.71 14.17
N LYS A 492 -28.95 -13.28 14.89
CA LYS A 492 -28.73 -13.86 16.22
C LYS A 492 -28.51 -15.38 16.15
N GLY A 493 -27.56 -15.90 16.94
CA GLY A 493 -27.36 -17.35 17.08
C GLY A 493 -26.85 -18.10 15.84
N GLN A 494 -26.30 -17.39 14.85
CA GLN A 494 -25.86 -17.99 13.57
C GLN A 494 -24.49 -18.69 13.63
N GLY A 495 -23.68 -18.44 14.67
CA GLY A 495 -22.35 -19.02 14.83
C GLY A 495 -22.30 -20.37 15.54
N LEU A 496 -21.30 -21.18 15.21
CA LEU A 496 -21.06 -22.48 15.85
C LEU A 496 -20.10 -22.31 17.03
N VAL A 497 -20.59 -22.53 18.26
CA VAL A 497 -19.78 -22.41 19.49
C VAL A 497 -19.47 -23.78 20.08
N CYS A 498 -18.19 -24.16 20.04
CA CYS A 498 -17.63 -25.40 20.57
C CYS A 498 -16.83 -25.11 21.86
N VAL A 499 -17.09 -25.83 22.95
CA VAL A 499 -16.29 -25.73 24.18
C VAL A 499 -15.49 -27.01 24.37
N LEU A 500 -14.16 -26.90 24.39
CA LEU A 500 -13.23 -28.01 24.60
C LEU A 500 -12.72 -27.97 26.05
N HIS A 501 -12.99 -29.00 26.83
CA HIS A 501 -12.71 -28.95 28.26
C HIS A 501 -12.10 -30.23 28.83
N GLY A 502 -11.19 -30.10 29.80
CA GLY A 502 -10.52 -31.24 30.43
C GLY A 502 -9.07 -30.93 30.81
N PRO A 503 -8.25 -31.95 31.16
CA PRO A 503 -6.86 -31.80 31.59
C PRO A 503 -5.96 -31.05 30.57
N PRO A 504 -4.82 -30.49 31.00
CA PRO A 504 -3.85 -29.90 30.08
C PRO A 504 -3.15 -30.97 29.23
N GLY A 505 -2.72 -30.62 28.02
CA GLY A 505 -1.90 -31.50 27.17
C GLY A 505 -2.62 -32.64 26.42
N VAL A 506 -3.95 -32.73 26.49
CA VAL A 506 -4.79 -33.80 25.89
C VAL A 506 -5.32 -33.51 24.48
N GLY A 507 -4.85 -32.47 23.79
CA GLY A 507 -5.21 -32.18 22.39
C GLY A 507 -6.38 -31.22 22.16
N LYS A 508 -6.78 -30.42 23.16
CA LYS A 508 -7.83 -29.39 23.03
C LYS A 508 -7.53 -28.40 21.90
N THR A 509 -6.46 -27.61 22.01
CA THR A 509 -5.98 -26.64 20.99
C THR A 509 -5.83 -27.30 19.61
N LEU A 510 -5.21 -28.49 19.56
CA LEU A 510 -5.02 -29.29 18.35
C LEU A 510 -6.33 -29.64 17.63
N THR A 511 -7.44 -29.76 18.35
CA THR A 511 -8.74 -30.04 17.72
C THR A 511 -9.26 -28.86 16.92
N ALA A 512 -9.07 -27.63 17.40
CA ALA A 512 -9.41 -26.42 16.66
C ALA A 512 -8.46 -26.21 15.46
N GLU A 513 -7.16 -26.49 15.62
CA GLU A 513 -6.18 -26.54 14.52
C GLU A 513 -6.63 -27.53 13.43
N CYS A 514 -6.95 -28.77 13.80
CA CYS A 514 -7.40 -29.78 12.85
C CYS A 514 -8.73 -29.45 12.17
N VAL A 515 -9.63 -28.73 12.84
CA VAL A 515 -10.87 -28.25 12.23
C VAL A 515 -10.57 -27.18 11.18
N ALA A 516 -9.70 -26.21 11.49
CA ALA A 516 -9.31 -25.15 10.56
C ALA A 516 -8.67 -25.71 9.27
N GLU A 517 -7.78 -26.72 9.39
CA GLU A 517 -7.27 -27.46 8.23
C GLU A 517 -8.37 -28.13 7.41
N TYR A 518 -9.29 -28.84 8.09
CA TYR A 518 -10.34 -29.64 7.45
C TYR A 518 -11.34 -28.78 6.66
N VAL A 519 -11.65 -27.56 7.12
CA VAL A 519 -12.49 -26.61 6.37
C VAL A 519 -11.70 -25.58 5.55
N GLN A 520 -10.37 -25.73 5.43
CA GLN A 520 -9.49 -24.87 4.64
C GLN A 520 -9.66 -23.37 4.95
N ARG A 521 -9.79 -23.04 6.23
CA ARG A 521 -9.95 -21.67 6.74
C ARG A 521 -8.83 -21.35 7.73
N PRO A 522 -8.34 -20.10 7.82
CA PRO A 522 -7.29 -19.75 8.75
C PRO A 522 -7.78 -19.86 10.20
N LEU A 523 -6.87 -20.21 11.10
CA LEU A 523 -7.12 -20.24 12.54
C LEU A 523 -6.64 -18.91 13.15
N TYR A 524 -7.58 -18.13 13.69
CA TYR A 524 -7.25 -16.96 14.50
C TYR A 524 -7.16 -17.39 15.97
N MET A 525 -5.95 -17.42 16.53
CA MET A 525 -5.73 -17.78 17.93
C MET A 525 -5.66 -16.55 18.85
N VAL A 526 -6.46 -16.58 19.90
CA VAL A 526 -6.59 -15.56 20.95
C VAL A 526 -6.23 -16.20 22.28
N SER A 527 -5.40 -15.52 23.06
CA SER A 527 -5.15 -15.80 24.47
C SER A 527 -5.82 -14.72 25.34
N SER A 528 -5.94 -14.97 26.63
CA SER A 528 -6.45 -13.98 27.59
C SER A 528 -5.70 -12.64 27.55
N GLY A 529 -4.39 -12.65 27.26
CA GLY A 529 -3.58 -11.43 27.13
C GLY A 529 -3.86 -10.59 25.89
N ASP A 530 -4.42 -11.15 24.83
CA ASP A 530 -4.79 -10.41 23.61
C ASP A 530 -6.07 -9.59 23.77
N LEU A 531 -6.92 -9.98 24.72
CA LEU A 531 -8.24 -9.38 24.96
C LEU A 531 -8.20 -8.18 25.92
N GLY A 532 -7.05 -7.90 26.54
CA GLY A 532 -6.90 -6.80 27.50
C GLY A 532 -7.33 -7.16 28.92
N CYS A 533 -7.13 -6.18 29.82
CA CYS A 533 -7.25 -6.38 31.27
C CYS A 533 -8.52 -5.77 31.89
N ASP A 534 -9.41 -5.18 31.09
CA ASP A 534 -10.67 -4.59 31.54
C ASP A 534 -11.82 -4.80 30.56
N SER A 535 -13.04 -4.51 31.00
CA SER A 535 -14.26 -4.76 30.21
C SER A 535 -14.43 -3.89 28.95
N SER A 536 -13.81 -2.71 28.88
CA SER A 536 -13.85 -1.81 27.71
C SER A 536 -12.85 -2.26 26.64
N ASP A 537 -11.64 -2.62 27.07
CA ASP A 537 -10.62 -3.21 26.22
C ASP A 537 -11.07 -4.58 25.68
N LEU A 538 -11.69 -5.41 26.53
CA LEU A 538 -12.30 -6.68 26.12
C LEU A 538 -13.37 -6.47 25.06
N ASP A 539 -14.32 -5.55 25.25
CA ASP A 539 -15.38 -5.30 24.27
C ASP A 539 -14.80 -4.85 22.92
N ARG A 540 -13.84 -3.92 22.96
CA ARG A 540 -13.19 -3.37 21.77
C ARG A 540 -12.38 -4.42 21.00
N GLN A 541 -11.53 -5.19 21.69
CA GLN A 541 -10.71 -6.21 21.03
C GLN A 541 -11.54 -7.41 20.57
N LEU A 542 -12.45 -7.91 21.41
CA LEU A 542 -13.28 -9.06 21.06
C LEU A 542 -14.21 -8.75 19.89
N THR A 543 -14.83 -7.56 19.86
CA THR A 543 -15.65 -7.12 18.73
C THR A 543 -14.80 -7.02 17.44
N ARG A 544 -13.60 -6.40 17.49
CA ARG A 544 -12.70 -6.32 16.33
C ARG A 544 -12.27 -7.70 15.83
N ILE A 545 -11.94 -8.63 16.73
CA ILE A 545 -11.53 -10.00 16.37
C ILE A 545 -12.70 -10.78 15.78
N MET A 546 -13.90 -10.66 16.35
CA MET A 546 -15.10 -11.32 15.82
C MET A 546 -15.50 -10.78 14.45
N ASP A 547 -15.43 -9.47 14.24
CA ASP A 547 -15.63 -8.83 12.94
C ASP A 547 -14.62 -9.31 11.88
N MET A 548 -13.31 -9.29 12.19
CA MET A 548 -12.27 -9.83 11.31
C MET A 548 -12.48 -11.32 10.99
N THR A 549 -12.77 -12.15 11.99
CA THR A 549 -12.94 -13.59 11.78
C THR A 549 -14.24 -13.94 11.06
N ALA A 550 -15.32 -13.18 11.26
CA ALA A 550 -16.55 -13.31 10.46
C ALA A 550 -16.29 -12.90 9.00
N THR A 551 -15.68 -11.72 8.79
CA THR A 551 -15.32 -11.17 7.47
C THR A 551 -14.46 -12.16 6.67
N TRP A 552 -13.40 -12.71 7.28
CA TRP A 552 -12.50 -13.67 6.66
C TRP A 552 -12.95 -15.12 6.78
N ARG A 553 -14.15 -15.38 7.32
CA ARG A 553 -14.69 -16.73 7.57
C ARG A 553 -13.75 -17.67 8.36
N ALA A 554 -12.84 -17.09 9.13
CA ALA A 554 -11.80 -17.78 9.89
C ALA A 554 -12.40 -18.59 11.05
N VAL A 555 -11.67 -19.64 11.48
CA VAL A 555 -11.97 -20.32 12.73
C VAL A 555 -11.35 -19.51 13.87
N LEU A 556 -12.17 -19.03 14.80
CA LEU A 556 -11.71 -18.34 15.99
C LEU A 556 -11.45 -19.36 17.11
N LEU A 557 -10.28 -19.29 17.74
CA LEU A 557 -9.92 -20.06 18.93
C LEU A 557 -9.58 -19.09 20.05
N ILE A 558 -10.29 -19.17 21.17
CA ILE A 558 -9.91 -18.51 22.42
C ILE A 558 -9.38 -19.58 23.36
N ASP A 559 -8.05 -19.64 23.48
CA ASP A 559 -7.33 -20.62 24.28
C ASP A 559 -7.22 -20.14 25.75
N GLU A 560 -7.38 -21.07 26.69
CA GLU A 560 -7.36 -20.83 28.14
C GLU A 560 -8.38 -19.76 28.59
N ALA A 561 -9.59 -19.82 28.05
CA ALA A 561 -10.70 -18.90 28.32
C ALA A 561 -11.29 -18.99 29.74
N ASP A 562 -10.59 -19.62 30.68
CA ASP A 562 -11.01 -19.88 32.07
C ASP A 562 -11.53 -18.60 32.78
N VAL A 563 -10.85 -17.46 32.58
CA VAL A 563 -11.19 -16.16 33.21
C VAL A 563 -12.54 -15.61 32.72
N PHE A 564 -12.92 -15.86 31.48
CA PHE A 564 -14.15 -15.36 30.86
C PHE A 564 -15.34 -16.32 31.02
N LEU A 565 -15.06 -17.58 31.34
CA LEU A 565 -16.05 -18.64 31.53
C LEU A 565 -16.40 -18.88 33.02
N GLU A 566 -15.67 -18.23 33.94
CA GLU A 566 -15.83 -18.41 35.38
C GLU A 566 -17.13 -17.78 35.93
N GLN A 567 -17.74 -18.46 36.90
CA GLN A 567 -18.97 -18.08 37.56
C GLN A 567 -18.83 -16.69 38.20
N ARG A 568 -19.85 -15.87 37.98
CA ARG A 568 -19.97 -14.54 38.57
C ARG A 568 -20.00 -14.60 40.10
N ALA A 569 -19.18 -13.77 40.75
CA ALA A 569 -19.06 -13.69 42.20
C ALA A 569 -19.52 -12.32 42.70
N LEU A 570 -20.27 -12.27 43.80
CA LEU A 570 -20.86 -11.02 44.34
C LEU A 570 -19.81 -9.93 44.66
N HIS A 571 -18.56 -10.32 44.89
CA HIS A 571 -17.47 -9.45 45.32
C HIS A 571 -16.57 -8.96 44.17
N ASP A 572 -16.72 -9.54 42.96
CA ASP A 572 -15.84 -9.28 41.82
C ASP A 572 -16.62 -8.63 40.67
N LEU A 573 -16.96 -7.34 40.85
CA LEU A 573 -17.65 -6.53 39.85
C LEU A 573 -16.89 -6.48 38.51
N HIS A 574 -15.55 -6.51 38.57
CA HIS A 574 -14.69 -6.39 37.41
C HIS A 574 -14.76 -7.65 36.53
N ARG A 575 -14.57 -8.85 37.10
CA ARG A 575 -14.76 -10.11 36.38
C ARG A 575 -16.20 -10.27 35.91
N ASN A 576 -17.18 -9.90 36.72
CA ASN A 576 -18.59 -9.97 36.33
C ASN A 576 -18.90 -9.10 35.10
N ALA A 577 -18.28 -7.92 34.99
CA ALA A 577 -18.39 -7.07 33.80
C ALA A 577 -17.77 -7.75 32.57
N MET A 578 -16.56 -8.30 32.69
CA MET A 578 -15.91 -9.04 31.60
C MET A 578 -16.73 -10.25 31.12
N VAL A 579 -17.23 -11.09 32.03
CA VAL A 579 -18.10 -12.24 31.72
C VAL A 579 -19.39 -11.78 31.02
N SER A 580 -19.96 -10.64 31.44
CA SER A 580 -21.19 -10.10 30.84
C SER A 580 -20.96 -9.52 29.43
N VAL A 581 -19.82 -8.87 29.19
CA VAL A 581 -19.39 -8.46 27.83
C VAL A 581 -19.22 -9.70 26.96
N PHE A 582 -18.45 -10.68 27.42
CA PHE A 582 -18.14 -11.90 26.67
C PHE A 582 -19.43 -12.64 26.25
N LEU A 583 -20.38 -12.83 27.17
CA LEU A 583 -21.70 -13.43 26.88
C LEU A 583 -22.53 -12.64 25.85
N ARG A 584 -22.44 -11.30 25.84
CA ARG A 584 -23.12 -10.45 24.86
C ARG A 584 -22.51 -10.61 23.47
N VAL A 585 -21.19 -10.51 23.33
CA VAL A 585 -20.56 -10.56 22.00
C VAL A 585 -20.71 -11.95 21.36
N LEU A 586 -20.63 -13.03 22.16
CA LEU A 586 -20.89 -14.40 21.70
C LEU A 586 -22.30 -14.62 21.10
N GLU A 587 -23.30 -13.87 21.54
CA GLU A 587 -24.70 -14.04 21.13
C GLU A 587 -24.96 -13.59 19.69
N TYR A 588 -24.08 -12.73 19.16
CA TYR A 588 -24.13 -12.17 17.80
C TYR A 588 -23.00 -12.66 16.90
N TYR A 589 -22.15 -13.59 17.36
CA TYR A 589 -21.08 -14.13 16.53
C TYR A 589 -21.65 -15.08 15.46
N SER A 590 -21.27 -14.86 14.21
CA SER A 590 -21.73 -15.61 13.03
C SER A 590 -20.66 -16.54 12.42
N GLY A 591 -19.56 -16.80 13.14
CA GLY A 591 -18.45 -17.66 12.70
C GLY A 591 -18.37 -19.02 13.41
N ILE A 592 -17.22 -19.69 13.26
CA ILE A 592 -16.91 -20.93 13.99
C ILE A 592 -15.96 -20.60 15.13
N LEU A 593 -16.40 -20.81 16.36
CA LEU A 593 -15.68 -20.51 17.59
C LEU A 593 -15.35 -21.77 18.39
N PHE A 594 -14.08 -21.91 18.74
CA PHE A 594 -13.61 -22.84 19.77
C PHE A 594 -13.18 -22.06 21.01
N LEU A 595 -13.68 -22.50 22.17
CA LEU A 595 -13.22 -22.05 23.49
C LEU A 595 -12.52 -23.23 24.16
N THR A 596 -11.35 -23.04 24.76
CA THR A 596 -10.74 -24.07 25.62
C THR A 596 -10.79 -23.66 27.07
N THR A 597 -11.00 -24.65 27.95
CA THR A 597 -10.98 -24.44 29.41
C THR A 597 -10.39 -25.63 30.14
N ASN A 598 -9.69 -25.35 31.24
CA ASN A 598 -9.23 -26.35 32.21
C ASN A 598 -10.16 -26.42 33.44
N ARG A 599 -11.08 -25.46 33.63
CA ARG A 599 -11.85 -25.24 34.87
C ARG A 599 -13.38 -25.37 34.68
N VAL A 600 -13.83 -26.59 34.36
CA VAL A 600 -15.27 -26.89 34.16
C VAL A 600 -16.12 -26.69 35.43
N ASN A 601 -15.52 -26.88 36.62
CA ASN A 601 -16.25 -26.86 37.88
C ASN A 601 -16.69 -25.45 38.31
N THR A 602 -16.09 -24.40 37.75
CA THR A 602 -16.38 -22.99 38.08
C THR A 602 -17.12 -22.28 36.94
N PHE A 603 -17.83 -23.00 36.09
CA PHE A 603 -18.45 -22.48 34.86
C PHE A 603 -19.74 -21.66 35.12
N ASP A 604 -19.89 -20.48 34.49
CA ASP A 604 -21.14 -19.69 34.59
C ASP A 604 -22.28 -20.37 33.79
N ASP A 605 -23.43 -20.60 34.43
CA ASP A 605 -24.57 -21.29 33.83
C ASP A 605 -25.13 -20.60 32.57
N ALA A 606 -24.94 -19.28 32.42
CA ALA A 606 -25.44 -18.52 31.27
C ALA A 606 -24.73 -18.88 29.94
N PHE A 607 -23.59 -19.57 29.98
CA PHE A 607 -22.95 -20.11 28.78
C PHE A 607 -23.66 -21.36 28.25
N LYS A 608 -24.36 -22.13 29.09
CA LYS A 608 -24.98 -23.40 28.68
C LYS A 608 -26.01 -23.24 27.56
N SER A 609 -26.66 -22.08 27.45
CA SER A 609 -27.61 -21.76 26.36
C SER A 609 -26.96 -21.22 25.08
N ARG A 610 -25.64 -20.97 25.07
CA ARG A 610 -24.88 -20.44 23.92
C ARG A 610 -23.91 -21.47 23.32
N ILE A 611 -23.70 -22.60 24.00
CA ILE A 611 -22.78 -23.67 23.55
C ILE A 611 -23.57 -24.68 22.71
N HIS A 612 -23.06 -24.95 21.51
CA HIS A 612 -23.66 -25.93 20.61
C HIS A 612 -23.14 -27.34 20.90
N ILE A 613 -21.85 -27.46 21.23
CA ILE A 613 -21.23 -28.74 21.58
C ILE A 613 -20.15 -28.57 22.67
N PRO A 614 -20.37 -29.10 23.89
CA PRO A 614 -19.32 -29.30 24.88
C PRO A 614 -18.60 -30.63 24.62
N ILE A 615 -17.29 -30.57 24.41
CA ILE A 615 -16.43 -31.74 24.19
C ILE A 615 -15.55 -31.94 25.43
N ARG A 616 -15.86 -33.02 26.15
CA ARG A 616 -15.08 -33.47 27.30
C ARG A 616 -13.87 -34.28 26.86
N TYR A 617 -12.70 -33.85 27.29
CA TYR A 617 -11.47 -34.62 27.30
C TYR A 617 -11.27 -35.24 28.68
N THR A 618 -10.79 -36.47 28.70
CA THR A 618 -10.30 -37.17 29.89
C THR A 618 -8.80 -37.34 29.77
N ASP A 619 -8.17 -37.88 30.82
CA ASP A 619 -6.81 -38.38 30.74
C ASP A 619 -6.68 -39.47 29.66
N LEU A 620 -5.50 -39.58 29.07
CA LEU A 620 -5.24 -40.46 27.94
C LEU A 620 -5.11 -41.91 28.42
N THR A 621 -5.89 -42.82 27.84
CA THR A 621 -5.73 -44.27 28.10
C THR A 621 -4.40 -44.79 27.55
N VAL A 622 -3.97 -45.98 27.98
CA VAL A 622 -2.74 -46.62 27.48
C VAL A 622 -2.83 -46.81 25.96
N GLU A 623 -3.97 -47.22 25.42
CA GLU A 623 -4.21 -47.37 23.99
C GLU A 623 -4.11 -46.01 23.26
N SER A 624 -4.65 -44.96 23.88
CA SER A 624 -4.59 -43.60 23.35
C SER A 624 -3.14 -43.08 23.31
N ARG A 625 -2.37 -43.30 24.36
CA ARG A 625 -0.93 -42.95 24.42
C ARG A 625 -0.13 -43.76 23.39
N ARG A 626 -0.39 -45.06 23.25
CA ARG A 626 0.23 -45.92 22.22
C ARG A 626 -0.02 -45.37 20.82
N GLN A 627 -1.24 -44.93 20.51
CA GLN A 627 -1.56 -44.34 19.21
C GLN A 627 -0.85 -42.98 19.01
N ILE A 628 -0.78 -42.13 20.04
CA ILE A 628 -0.06 -40.84 20.00
C ILE A 628 1.44 -41.06 19.75
N TRP A 629 2.05 -42.02 20.45
CA TRP A 629 3.44 -42.43 20.21
C TRP A 629 3.67 -42.88 18.77
N LYS A 630 2.80 -43.73 18.21
CA LYS A 630 2.88 -44.14 16.80
C LYS A 630 2.78 -42.94 15.85
N ASN A 631 1.78 -42.08 16.06
CA ASN A 631 1.52 -40.92 15.20
C ASN A 631 2.73 -39.97 15.18
N PHE A 632 3.31 -39.63 16.33
CA PHE A 632 4.48 -38.75 16.38
C PHE A 632 5.77 -39.43 15.90
N CYS A 633 6.02 -40.71 16.23
CA CYS A 633 7.19 -41.43 15.71
C CYS A 633 7.15 -41.59 14.17
N ALA A 634 5.97 -41.69 13.57
CA ALA A 634 5.80 -41.71 12.11
C ALA A 634 6.12 -40.35 11.45
N MET A 635 6.06 -39.24 12.20
CA MET A 635 6.41 -37.90 11.73
C MET A 635 7.91 -37.59 11.85
N VAL A 636 8.72 -38.43 12.51
CA VAL A 636 10.16 -38.20 12.68
C VAL A 636 10.90 -38.45 11.35
N PRO A 637 11.64 -37.46 10.81
CA PRO A 637 12.43 -37.64 9.58
C PRO A 637 13.44 -38.79 9.72
N GLY A 638 13.45 -39.72 8.76
CA GLY A 638 14.33 -40.89 8.78
C GLY A 638 13.85 -42.08 9.62
N GLY A 639 12.72 -41.92 10.33
CA GLY A 639 11.99 -42.95 11.08
C GLY A 639 12.62 -43.34 12.42
N VAL A 640 11.82 -43.99 13.27
CA VAL A 640 12.24 -44.47 14.60
C VAL A 640 12.44 -45.98 14.59
N LYS A 641 13.55 -46.47 15.14
CA LYS A 641 13.84 -47.90 15.31
C LYS A 641 13.14 -48.46 16.55
N ILE A 642 11.85 -48.72 16.42
CA ILE A 642 10.98 -49.22 17.49
C ILE A 642 10.09 -50.36 16.99
N THR A 643 9.75 -51.30 17.89
CA THR A 643 8.83 -52.42 17.60
C THR A 643 7.45 -52.13 18.19
N GLU A 644 6.43 -52.89 17.77
CA GLU A 644 5.09 -52.81 18.37
C GLU A 644 5.11 -52.93 19.90
N ARG A 645 5.90 -53.86 20.43
CA ARG A 645 6.12 -54.02 21.88
C ARG A 645 6.84 -52.83 22.52
N GLY A 646 7.67 -52.10 21.78
CA GLY A 646 8.28 -50.86 22.24
C GLY A 646 7.24 -49.76 22.45
N TYR A 647 6.25 -49.66 21.57
CA TYR A 647 5.12 -48.72 21.75
C TYR A 647 4.25 -49.09 22.94
N ASP A 648 4.06 -50.39 23.22
CA ASP A 648 3.35 -50.84 24.43
C ASP A 648 4.07 -50.36 25.70
N ILE A 649 5.39 -50.57 25.80
CA ILE A 649 6.20 -50.14 26.95
C ILE A 649 6.16 -48.60 27.12
N LEU A 650 6.29 -47.83 26.03
CA LEU A 650 6.22 -46.37 26.10
C LEU A 650 4.83 -45.84 26.51
N ALA A 651 3.77 -46.60 26.27
CA ALA A 651 2.40 -46.23 26.62
C ALA A 651 2.03 -46.51 28.08
N GLU A 652 2.75 -47.42 28.77
CA GLU A 652 2.58 -47.66 30.21
C GLU A 652 2.93 -46.40 31.03
N HIS A 653 3.87 -45.57 30.57
CA HIS A 653 4.20 -44.30 31.20
C HIS A 653 3.05 -43.30 31.11
N ASP A 654 2.67 -42.72 32.25
CA ASP A 654 1.56 -41.78 32.36
C ASP A 654 1.95 -40.38 31.90
N LEU A 655 2.00 -40.19 30.58
CA LEU A 655 2.36 -38.93 29.92
C LEU A 655 1.19 -38.38 29.09
N ASN A 656 0.96 -37.07 29.18
CA ASN A 656 0.05 -36.37 28.28
C ASN A 656 0.68 -36.16 26.88
N GLY A 657 -0.13 -35.82 25.88
CA GLY A 657 0.32 -35.70 24.49
C GLY A 657 1.40 -34.64 24.27
N ARG A 658 1.41 -33.57 25.08
CA ARG A 658 2.45 -32.53 25.06
C ARG A 658 3.78 -33.06 25.61
N GLN A 659 3.75 -33.81 26.72
CA GLN A 659 4.92 -34.49 27.28
C GLN A 659 5.52 -35.51 26.29
N ILE A 660 4.69 -36.35 25.65
CA ILE A 660 5.13 -37.32 24.63
C ILE A 660 5.84 -36.61 23.46
N LYS A 661 5.24 -35.54 22.91
CA LYS A 661 5.85 -34.74 21.83
C LYS A 661 7.20 -34.14 22.24
N ASN A 662 7.32 -33.66 23.48
CA ASN A 662 8.57 -33.14 24.02
C ASN A 662 9.62 -34.24 24.25
N ALA A 663 9.19 -35.43 24.69
CA ALA A 663 10.08 -36.58 24.89
C ALA A 663 10.73 -37.02 23.57
N ILE A 664 9.93 -37.10 22.49
CA ILE A 664 10.45 -37.42 21.14
C ILE A 664 11.48 -36.40 20.68
N LYS A 665 11.21 -35.09 20.81
CA LYS A 665 12.15 -34.03 20.40
C LYS A 665 13.47 -34.04 21.19
N ALA A 666 13.41 -34.31 22.49
CA ALA A 666 14.60 -34.40 23.33
C ALA A 666 15.40 -35.68 23.01
N ALA A 667 14.74 -36.79 22.72
CA ALA A 667 15.39 -38.02 22.28
C ALA A 667 15.97 -37.92 20.85
N GLU A 668 15.30 -37.21 19.95
CA GLU A 668 15.81 -36.87 18.61
C GLU A 668 17.12 -36.08 18.73
N SER A 669 17.14 -35.05 19.58
CA SER A 669 18.35 -34.27 19.91
C SER A 669 19.49 -35.14 20.48
N LEU A 670 19.16 -36.09 21.37
CA LEU A 670 20.11 -37.06 21.92
C LEU A 670 20.66 -37.98 20.83
N SER A 671 19.80 -38.53 19.98
CA SER A 671 20.21 -39.41 18.87
C SER A 671 21.09 -38.72 17.84
N ALA A 672 20.84 -37.44 17.57
CA ALA A 672 21.66 -36.61 16.70
C ALA A 672 23.05 -36.32 17.31
N TYR A 673 23.13 -36.14 18.63
CA TYR A 673 24.41 -35.98 19.35
C TYR A 673 25.23 -37.29 19.36
N ASP A 674 24.57 -38.42 19.62
CA ASP A 674 25.18 -39.76 19.63
C ASP A 674 25.55 -40.27 18.22
N GLY A 675 25.05 -39.61 17.16
CA GLY A 675 25.27 -40.00 15.77
C GLY A 675 24.54 -41.29 15.35
N VAL A 676 23.48 -41.67 16.07
CA VAL A 676 22.69 -42.88 15.80
C VAL A 676 21.25 -42.54 15.40
N LYS A 677 20.53 -43.50 14.82
CA LYS A 677 19.08 -43.33 14.56
C LYS A 677 18.30 -43.44 15.86
N LEU A 678 17.33 -42.55 16.05
CA LEU A 678 16.40 -42.56 17.18
C LEU A 678 15.77 -43.95 17.38
N ASP A 679 15.92 -44.50 18.58
CA ASP A 679 15.41 -45.81 18.95
C ASP A 679 14.67 -45.83 20.31
N LEU A 680 14.23 -47.02 20.71
CA LEU A 680 13.50 -47.22 21.96
C LEU A 680 14.33 -46.89 23.22
N GLU A 681 15.65 -47.05 23.20
CA GLU A 681 16.48 -46.83 24.39
C GLU A 681 16.56 -45.33 24.73
N GLN A 682 16.78 -44.50 23.72
CA GLN A 682 16.81 -43.04 23.85
C GLN A 682 15.44 -42.47 24.22
N LEU A 683 14.36 -43.00 23.65
CA LEU A 683 12.99 -42.64 24.05
C LEU A 683 12.73 -42.98 25.52
N LEU A 684 13.08 -44.20 25.96
CA LEU A 684 12.92 -44.61 27.36
C LEU A 684 13.80 -43.80 28.32
N GLN A 685 15.01 -43.41 27.92
CA GLN A 685 15.88 -42.57 28.73
C GLN A 685 15.22 -41.21 29.02
N VAL A 686 14.71 -40.54 27.99
CA VAL A 686 14.03 -39.24 28.15
C VAL A 686 12.70 -39.37 28.89
N THR A 687 11.90 -40.40 28.59
CA THR A 687 10.65 -40.68 29.30
C THR A 687 10.86 -40.96 30.79
N LYS A 688 11.94 -41.66 31.17
CA LYS A 688 12.32 -41.84 32.59
C LYS A 688 12.66 -40.52 33.28
N ILE A 689 13.42 -39.63 32.62
CA ILE A 689 13.77 -38.31 33.16
C ILE A 689 12.51 -37.47 33.39
N GLN A 690 11.58 -37.44 32.44
CA GLN A 690 10.29 -36.76 32.61
C GLN A 690 9.46 -37.35 33.75
N ALA A 691 9.38 -38.69 33.85
CA ALA A 691 8.63 -39.36 34.90
C ALA A 691 9.23 -39.15 36.31
N MET A 692 10.56 -39.00 36.42
CA MET A 692 11.21 -38.60 37.68
C MET A 692 10.79 -37.18 38.08
N PHE A 693 10.86 -36.21 37.16
CA PHE A 693 10.48 -34.82 37.43
C PHE A 693 9.00 -34.68 37.84
N GLU A 694 8.07 -35.40 37.22
CA GLU A 694 6.66 -35.40 37.58
C GLU A 694 6.42 -36.02 38.99
N LYS A 695 7.21 -37.04 39.34
CA LYS A 695 7.19 -37.64 40.68
C LYS A 695 7.73 -36.68 41.74
N ASP A 696 8.78 -35.93 41.43
CA ASP A 696 9.34 -34.93 42.32
C ASP A 696 8.33 -33.80 42.57
N LEU A 697 7.67 -33.30 41.50
CA LEU A 697 6.58 -32.31 41.55
C LEU A 697 5.37 -32.74 42.40
N THR A 698 5.01 -34.01 42.35
CA THR A 698 3.87 -34.58 43.10
C THR A 698 4.24 -35.03 44.51
N SER A 699 5.53 -35.12 44.84
CA SER A 699 6.00 -35.48 46.18
C SER A 699 5.95 -34.29 47.14
N LEU A 700 5.22 -34.46 48.25
CA LEU A 700 5.11 -33.46 49.33
C LEU A 700 6.36 -33.39 50.24
N SER A 701 7.37 -34.21 49.97
CA SER A 701 8.63 -34.28 50.73
C SER A 701 9.73 -33.46 50.05
N GLY A 702 10.53 -32.73 50.83
CA GLY A 702 11.63 -31.92 50.30
C GLY A 702 12.58 -32.72 49.42
N ILE A 703 12.70 -32.33 48.16
CA ILE A 703 13.59 -32.94 47.16
C ILE A 703 15.05 -32.69 47.60
N ASP A 704 15.82 -33.77 47.82
CA ASP A 704 17.24 -33.66 48.14
C ASP A 704 18.07 -33.46 46.86
N TYR A 705 18.24 -32.18 46.48
CA TYR A 705 19.08 -31.78 45.36
C TYR A 705 20.60 -32.02 45.58
N THR A 706 21.03 -32.60 46.71
CA THR A 706 22.43 -32.69 47.12
C THR A 706 23.03 -34.11 47.09
N ALA A 707 22.34 -35.09 46.46
CA ALA A 707 22.77 -36.49 46.45
C ALA A 707 23.47 -36.95 45.13
N PRO A 708 24.78 -36.71 44.94
CA PRO A 708 25.57 -37.52 44.02
C PRO A 708 25.75 -38.93 44.63
N GLY A 709 25.12 -39.94 44.01
CA GLY A 709 25.31 -41.38 44.23
C GLY A 709 25.73 -41.81 45.65
N GLN A 710 24.79 -41.90 46.60
CA GLN A 710 25.14 -42.32 47.95
C GLN A 710 25.43 -43.83 48.06
N SER A 711 26.72 -44.15 48.17
CA SER A 711 27.18 -45.11 49.16
C SER A 711 27.40 -44.38 50.48
N LYS A 712 26.43 -44.45 51.40
CA LYS A 712 26.71 -44.30 52.83
C LYS A 712 26.05 -45.43 53.61
N LYS A 713 26.91 -46.29 54.15
CA LYS A 713 26.56 -47.26 55.17
C LYS A 713 26.18 -46.56 56.48
N ASP A 714 25.54 -47.34 57.34
CA ASP A 714 25.48 -47.19 58.79
C ASP A 714 24.59 -46.06 59.34
N ALA A 715 23.28 -46.37 59.37
CA ALA A 715 22.45 -46.14 60.56
C ALA A 715 21.36 -47.23 60.66
N ASP A 716 21.69 -48.30 61.40
CA ASP A 716 20.77 -49.27 62.01
C ASP A 716 19.54 -48.61 62.68
N SER A 717 18.38 -49.25 62.89
CA SER A 717 17.88 -50.58 62.50
C SER A 717 16.39 -50.71 62.91
N ARG A 718 15.58 -51.51 62.17
CA ARG A 718 14.65 -52.58 62.66
C ARG A 718 13.53 -52.91 61.66
N ASN A 719 13.16 -54.20 61.64
CA ASN A 719 12.10 -54.86 60.84
C ASN A 719 12.34 -54.77 59.31
N MET A 720 13.04 -55.71 58.65
CA MET A 720 13.00 -57.19 58.72
C MET A 720 11.74 -57.79 58.09
N PHE A 721 11.97 -58.40 56.92
CA PHE A 721 11.12 -59.24 56.08
C PHE A 721 9.91 -59.94 56.74
N LEU A 722 8.74 -59.79 56.09
CA LEU A 722 8.04 -60.90 55.43
C LEU A 722 7.34 -60.39 54.17
#